data_AF-A0A1D6IA11-F1
#
_entry.id   AF-A0A1D6IA11-F1
#
_cell.length_a   1.000
_cell.length_b   1.000
_cell.length_c   1.000
_cell.angle_alpha   90.00
_cell.angle_beta   90.00
_cell.angle_gamma   90.00
#
_symmetry.space_group_name_H-M   'P 1'
#
loop_
_entity.id
_entity.type
_entity.pdbx_description
1 polymer ?
#
loop_
_entity_poly.entity_id
_entity_poly.type
_entity_poly.pdbx_seq_one_letter_code
_entity_poly.pdbx_strand_id
1 'polypeptide(L)'
;MVKIVTYNVNGLRPRVAQHGSLRCLLDALDADIICFQETKLSRQDLSADVIMADGYEAFVSCNRSSKGRGAYSGVATFCRVTSSFSSQEVALPVAAEEGFTGLQDYAKNSQTVGDFSIAMPVEEEGLGELTREDLLRVDNEGRCIITDHGHFVLFNIYGPAVDGDDKERVRFKLLFYKILQKRWERLLALGKRVFVVGDLNIAPASIDRCDAAPGFEKQMFREWLRSMLREHGGPFFDAFRSKHPERTGAYTCFNQKIGAEEYNYGSRIDHILISGSCLHRCDSVEDHSIFCCHVEECEIMNHFKRGNSENLSKWKGGRSSKLEGSDHIPVYILLKEIPELPVHNIPPSAARYLPEIRGRQQSIVSFLDKGKIYELQNAANLIQSEDTVLDSYCSDGLENTILAKKGLATGITEFAKGGNLPSLMCKGTDLNQWINEGLMGISHVSQKKSLSSTKFVPQKKIKRNLSSQPTIKSFFQRPGSKTVNASTSTLVTPAETLDLTNQACVSNGDTLPENMQCTTSAAKVQDNTDASSCSLSTDKSNAAALEWQRIQKKMKMTLPRCKGHSEPCIPRSVKKGPNIGRLFYVCARAQGPASNPEANCGHFQWAPGKSKEKSSKEKRHFASNESGTSPCPSILMTWRCICGERRPGPGLSSRHRTPFIIYPSMASSNSNSSSNPLEAMGAFFSKQVDRRKLVTTEKRALATRLSSSGDTFPGSEHRPADRKRWMAELGADKLRVHQVVWPGTHDSATNKIGVPLVTRPFAQCQSMSVYEQLAMGTRVVDVRVQEERRVCHGILATYPVDVVLDDVSRFLSETESELVILEIRTEFGHEDPPGFDRFLADKLGEHLIPQDEAVFHRTVAELLPRRVICVWKPRKSPPPRPGDPLWSAGYLKDNWIDTDLPETKFESNLKFLGQQPPVAGRRFFYRVENTVTPKADNPVLCVWPVTKRIHGYARLFIAEAFAKGLGDKLQVFSTDFIDGDFVDACAGVTKARVDGTA
;
A
#
# COMPACT_ATOMS: atom_id res chain seq x y z
N MET A 1 11.48 -9.29 29.44
CA MET A 1 11.91 -10.55 28.78
C MET A 1 11.83 -10.33 27.28
N VAL A 2 12.52 -11.14 26.46
CA VAL A 2 12.47 -11.04 25.00
C VAL A 2 12.11 -12.40 24.42
N LYS A 3 10.99 -12.51 23.70
CA LYS A 3 10.53 -13.73 23.03
C LYS A 3 10.85 -13.65 21.53
N ILE A 4 11.49 -14.69 21.02
CA ILE A 4 11.81 -14.83 19.58
C ILE A 4 11.04 -16.03 19.03
N VAL A 5 10.31 -15.84 17.94
CA VAL A 5 9.53 -16.87 17.23
C VAL A 5 10.14 -17.12 15.86
N THR A 6 10.14 -18.36 15.39
CA THR A 6 10.45 -18.73 14.01
C THR A 6 9.38 -19.63 13.40
N TYR A 7 9.02 -19.40 12.14
CA TYR A 7 7.89 -20.07 11.48
C TYR A 7 7.98 -20.04 9.95
N ASN A 8 8.14 -21.21 9.31
CA ASN A 8 7.90 -21.32 7.87
C ASN A 8 6.38 -21.19 7.56
N VAL A 9 6.00 -20.09 6.92
CA VAL A 9 4.59 -19.73 6.69
C VAL A 9 3.95 -20.41 5.47
N ASN A 10 4.77 -21.07 4.62
CA ASN A 10 4.39 -21.60 3.30
C ASN A 10 3.55 -20.59 2.50
N GLY A 11 4.15 -19.42 2.25
CA GLY A 11 3.49 -18.24 1.70
C GLY A 11 2.84 -17.36 2.77
N LEU A 12 3.35 -16.12 2.91
CA LEU A 12 2.86 -15.17 3.91
C LEU A 12 1.44 -14.66 3.61
N ARG A 13 1.12 -14.42 2.33
CA ARG A 13 -0.22 -13.96 1.88
C ARG A 13 -1.36 -14.87 2.37
N PRO A 14 -1.31 -16.21 2.21
CA PRO A 14 -2.24 -17.14 2.83
C PRO A 14 -2.42 -16.99 4.36
N ARG A 15 -1.34 -16.73 5.13
CA ARG A 15 -1.45 -16.55 6.60
C ARG A 15 -2.08 -15.22 6.98
N VAL A 16 -1.67 -14.14 6.32
CA VAL A 16 -2.26 -12.80 6.50
C VAL A 16 -3.76 -12.82 6.21
N ALA A 17 -4.18 -13.53 5.15
CA ALA A 17 -5.60 -13.70 4.83
C ALA A 17 -6.36 -14.56 5.85
N GLN A 18 -5.74 -15.60 6.41
CA GLN A 18 -6.33 -16.46 7.45
C GLN A 18 -6.57 -15.68 8.76
N HIS A 19 -5.60 -14.88 9.20
CA HIS A 19 -5.70 -14.07 10.42
C HIS A 19 -6.37 -12.70 10.18
N GLY A 20 -6.93 -12.46 8.98
CA GLY A 20 -7.57 -11.21 8.58
C GLY A 20 -6.62 -10.03 8.33
N SER A 21 -5.52 -9.91 9.08
CA SER A 21 -4.44 -8.95 8.80
C SER A 21 -3.08 -9.40 9.34
N LEU A 22 -2.00 -8.76 8.86
CA LEU A 22 -0.64 -9.04 9.33
C LEU A 22 -0.45 -8.77 10.82
N ARG A 23 -1.00 -7.66 11.34
CA ARG A 23 -0.94 -7.34 12.78
C ARG A 23 -1.55 -8.46 13.62
N CYS A 24 -2.73 -8.97 13.24
CA CYS A 24 -3.38 -10.10 13.91
C CYS A 24 -2.57 -11.42 13.86
N LEU A 25 -1.79 -11.64 12.79
CA LEU A 25 -0.88 -12.79 12.70
C LEU A 25 0.32 -12.65 13.65
N LEU A 26 0.90 -11.45 13.74
CA LEU A 26 2.02 -11.17 14.65
C LEU A 26 1.57 -11.22 16.12
N ASP A 27 0.40 -10.67 16.44
CA ASP A 27 -0.20 -10.71 17.78
C ASP A 27 -0.56 -12.14 18.22
N ALA A 28 -1.05 -12.99 17.31
CA ALA A 28 -1.34 -14.39 17.61
C ALA A 28 -0.09 -15.24 17.91
N LEU A 29 1.10 -14.77 17.53
CA LEU A 29 2.38 -15.40 17.90
C LEU A 29 2.95 -14.84 19.21
N ASP A 30 2.52 -13.62 19.56
CA ASP A 30 2.97 -12.79 20.69
C ASP A 30 4.48 -12.88 20.95
N ALA A 31 5.29 -12.26 20.10
CA ALA A 31 6.73 -12.23 20.29
C ALA A 31 7.32 -10.89 19.88
N ASP A 32 8.47 -10.57 20.46
CA ASP A 32 9.17 -9.31 20.24
C ASP A 32 9.99 -9.36 18.95
N ILE A 33 10.47 -10.55 18.56
CA ILE A 33 11.06 -10.80 17.25
C ILE A 33 10.39 -12.01 16.60
N ILE A 34 9.89 -11.86 15.37
CA ILE A 34 9.16 -12.92 14.63
C ILE A 34 9.83 -13.13 13.26
N CYS A 35 10.41 -14.31 13.07
CA CYS A 35 11.12 -14.71 11.86
C CYS A 35 10.25 -15.64 10.99
N PHE A 36 9.80 -15.15 9.83
CA PHE A 36 9.09 -15.94 8.84
C PHE A 36 10.02 -16.48 7.74
N GLN A 37 9.85 -17.76 7.41
CA GLN A 37 10.50 -18.43 6.28
C GLN A 37 9.49 -18.80 5.18
N GLU A 38 10.01 -19.02 3.97
CA GLU A 38 9.24 -19.32 2.76
C GLU A 38 8.06 -18.33 2.52
N THR A 39 8.34 -17.03 2.61
CA THR A 39 7.30 -15.98 2.50
C THR A 39 6.61 -15.94 1.14
N LYS A 40 7.26 -16.44 0.08
CA LYS A 40 6.80 -16.46 -1.33
C LYS A 40 6.44 -15.07 -1.85
N LEU A 41 7.24 -14.08 -1.43
CA LEU A 41 7.20 -12.72 -1.94
C LEU A 41 8.46 -12.45 -2.78
N SER A 42 8.27 -12.04 -4.03
CA SER A 42 9.32 -11.30 -4.75
C SER A 42 9.31 -9.84 -4.29
N ARG A 43 10.33 -9.07 -4.69
CA ARG A 43 10.40 -7.63 -4.43
C ARG A 43 9.22 -6.84 -5.04
N GLN A 44 8.55 -7.38 -6.06
CA GLN A 44 7.33 -6.81 -6.66
C GLN A 44 6.04 -7.18 -5.91
N ASP A 45 6.07 -8.25 -5.12
CA ASP A 45 4.97 -8.70 -4.26
C ASP A 45 4.99 -8.02 -2.89
N LEU A 46 6.00 -7.21 -2.60
CA LEU A 46 6.03 -6.36 -1.42
C LEU A 46 4.92 -5.29 -1.52
N SER A 47 4.11 -5.21 -0.47
CA SER A 47 3.08 -4.19 -0.28
C SER A 47 2.77 -4.05 1.21
N ALA A 48 2.19 -2.92 1.62
CA ALA A 48 2.00 -2.60 3.03
C ALA A 48 1.20 -3.68 3.79
N ASP A 49 0.16 -4.25 3.18
CA ASP A 49 -0.71 -5.31 3.74
C ASP A 49 0.01 -6.58 4.23
N VAL A 50 1.22 -6.86 3.74
CA VAL A 50 1.96 -8.09 4.05
C VAL A 50 3.30 -7.88 4.74
N ILE A 51 3.80 -6.64 4.81
CA ILE A 51 5.12 -6.34 5.39
C ILE A 51 5.09 -5.16 6.39
N MET A 52 4.04 -4.33 6.41
CA MET A 52 3.89 -3.28 7.42
C MET A 52 2.80 -3.66 8.42
N ALA A 53 3.13 -3.61 9.71
CA ALA A 53 2.16 -3.69 10.80
C ALA A 53 2.51 -2.64 11.85
N ASP A 54 1.52 -1.90 12.34
CA ASP A 54 1.74 -0.88 13.35
C ASP A 54 2.40 -1.50 14.61
N GLY A 55 3.45 -0.88 15.13
CA GLY A 55 4.25 -1.41 16.25
C GLY A 55 5.22 -2.56 15.91
N TYR A 56 5.44 -2.88 14.62
CA TYR A 56 6.50 -3.79 14.17
C TYR A 56 7.26 -3.26 12.94
N GLU A 57 8.58 -3.26 13.01
CA GLU A 57 9.46 -3.00 11.85
C GLU A 57 9.85 -4.31 11.18
N ALA A 58 9.85 -4.36 9.84
CA ALA A 58 10.20 -5.55 9.09
C ALA A 58 11.54 -5.42 8.36
N PHE A 59 12.29 -6.51 8.27
CA PHE A 59 13.52 -6.66 7.49
C PHE A 59 13.35 -7.87 6.57
N VAL A 60 13.58 -7.70 5.27
CA VAL A 60 13.16 -8.69 4.25
C VAL A 60 14.28 -9.07 3.30
N SER A 61 14.35 -10.36 2.96
CA SER A 61 15.16 -10.87 1.85
C SER A 61 14.25 -11.58 0.86
N CYS A 62 14.30 -11.16 -0.40
CA CYS A 62 13.38 -11.61 -1.45
C CYS A 62 14.12 -12.40 -2.52
N ASN A 63 13.43 -13.33 -3.19
CA ASN A 63 14.03 -14.02 -4.33
C ASN A 63 14.21 -13.05 -5.52
N ARG A 64 15.41 -13.00 -6.07
CA ARG A 64 15.85 -12.08 -7.14
C ARG A 64 16.09 -12.82 -8.48
N SER A 65 15.85 -14.13 -8.55
CA SER A 65 16.16 -14.95 -9.73
C SER A 65 15.18 -14.74 -10.87
N SER A 66 15.67 -14.29 -12.03
CA SER A 66 14.87 -14.05 -13.23
C SER A 66 14.51 -15.31 -14.03
N LYS A 67 15.07 -16.48 -13.69
CA LYS A 67 14.95 -17.71 -14.49
C LYS A 67 13.71 -18.55 -14.17
N GLY A 68 12.53 -18.02 -14.50
CA GLY A 68 11.28 -18.79 -14.73
C GLY A 68 10.62 -19.47 -13.53
N ARG A 69 11.29 -19.55 -12.37
CA ARG A 69 10.69 -19.93 -11.08
C ARG A 69 10.22 -18.63 -10.40
N GLY A 70 8.91 -18.34 -10.44
CA GLY A 70 8.32 -17.23 -9.69
C GLY A 70 8.47 -17.38 -8.17
N ALA A 71 8.07 -16.39 -7.37
CA ALA A 71 8.35 -16.31 -5.93
C ALA A 71 8.11 -17.63 -5.16
N TYR A 72 9.21 -18.34 -4.83
CA TYR A 72 9.20 -19.69 -4.22
C TYR A 72 9.99 -19.75 -2.90
N SER A 73 10.51 -18.62 -2.46
CA SER A 73 11.44 -18.45 -1.34
C SER A 73 11.15 -17.09 -0.69
N GLY A 74 12.07 -16.58 0.13
CA GLY A 74 11.93 -15.31 0.84
C GLY A 74 11.87 -15.54 2.35
N VAL A 75 12.52 -14.63 3.09
CA VAL A 75 12.51 -14.58 4.56
C VAL A 75 12.18 -13.16 5.02
N ALA A 76 11.51 -13.02 6.15
CA ALA A 76 11.17 -11.73 6.76
C ALA A 76 11.28 -11.81 8.28
N THR A 77 12.00 -10.87 8.90
CA THR A 77 12.08 -10.70 10.36
C THR A 77 11.29 -9.46 10.75
N PHE A 78 10.33 -9.62 11.66
CA PHE A 78 9.55 -8.54 12.26
C PHE A 78 10.03 -8.29 13.68
N CYS A 79 10.21 -7.01 14.03
CA CYS A 79 10.80 -6.53 15.27
C CYS A 79 9.80 -5.58 15.95
N ARG A 80 9.31 -5.93 17.13
CA ARG A 80 8.37 -5.14 17.92
C ARG A 80 9.02 -3.80 18.33
N VAL A 81 8.30 -2.69 18.16
CA VAL A 81 8.80 -1.35 18.48
C VAL A 81 7.72 -0.47 19.12
N THR A 82 8.15 0.37 20.06
CA THR A 82 7.34 1.44 20.66
C THR A 82 7.30 2.71 19.80
N SER A 83 8.26 2.89 18.88
CA SER A 83 8.39 4.11 18.06
C SER A 83 8.90 3.79 16.65
N SER A 84 8.41 4.57 15.69
CA SER A 84 8.59 4.39 14.24
C SER A 84 9.80 5.13 13.65
N PHE A 85 10.73 5.59 14.49
CA PHE A 85 11.95 6.31 14.08
C PHE A 85 13.19 5.88 14.87
N SER A 86 13.06 5.77 16.20
CA SER A 86 14.10 5.31 17.11
C SER A 86 13.51 4.59 18.32
N SER A 87 14.25 3.65 18.92
CA SER A 87 13.80 2.86 20.08
C SER A 87 14.96 2.45 21.00
N GLN A 88 14.64 2.00 22.20
CA GLN A 88 15.53 1.32 23.17
C GLN A 88 15.27 -0.19 23.24
N GLU A 89 14.16 -0.65 22.66
CA GLU A 89 13.75 -2.05 22.62
C GLU A 89 14.83 -2.94 22.01
N VAL A 90 15.21 -4.01 22.72
CA VAL A 90 16.15 -5.05 22.24
C VAL A 90 15.69 -5.68 20.92
N ALA A 91 14.37 -5.69 20.70
CA ALA A 91 13.77 -6.16 19.46
C ALA A 91 14.18 -5.32 18.23
N LEU A 92 14.45 -4.02 18.38
CA LEU A 92 14.97 -3.20 17.27
C LEU A 92 16.46 -3.52 17.05
N PRO A 93 16.88 -3.88 15.83
CA PRO A 93 18.28 -4.09 15.54
C PRO A 93 19.01 -2.78 15.23
N VAL A 94 20.27 -2.68 15.66
CA VAL A 94 21.18 -1.56 15.35
C VAL A 94 21.69 -1.59 13.90
N ALA A 95 21.68 -2.77 13.27
CA ALA A 95 22.04 -2.96 11.86
C ALA A 95 21.34 -4.20 11.26
N ALA A 96 21.12 -4.22 9.94
CA ALA A 96 20.54 -5.38 9.27
C ALA A 96 21.03 -5.53 7.82
N GLU A 97 21.28 -6.76 7.38
CA GLU A 97 21.93 -7.13 6.11
C GLU A 97 21.12 -8.18 5.34
N GLU A 98 20.85 -7.93 4.05
CA GLU A 98 20.16 -8.89 3.16
C GLU A 98 21.17 -9.91 2.61
N GLY A 99 20.92 -11.20 2.83
CA GLY A 99 21.89 -12.25 2.50
C GLY A 99 22.85 -12.56 3.65
N PHE A 100 24.00 -13.15 3.34
CA PHE A 100 25.06 -13.49 4.30
C PHE A 100 26.49 -13.44 3.74
N THR A 101 26.66 -13.19 2.43
CA THR A 101 27.99 -13.10 1.80
C THR A 101 28.60 -11.70 1.86
N GLY A 102 27.82 -10.68 2.25
CA GLY A 102 28.21 -9.26 2.20
C GLY A 102 28.11 -8.62 0.80
N LEU A 103 27.65 -9.34 -0.23
CA LEU A 103 27.69 -8.89 -1.63
C LEU A 103 26.38 -8.26 -2.16
N GLN A 104 25.33 -8.11 -1.35
CA GLN A 104 24.06 -7.50 -1.77
C GLN A 104 24.12 -5.96 -1.79
N ASP A 105 24.76 -5.41 -2.82
CA ASP A 105 24.97 -3.99 -3.11
C ASP A 105 23.65 -3.18 -3.36
N TYR A 106 22.71 -3.12 -2.40
CA TYR A 106 21.51 -2.27 -2.50
C TYR A 106 21.65 -0.89 -1.82
N ALA A 107 22.69 -0.67 -1.01
CA ALA A 107 23.01 0.64 -0.47
C ALA A 107 24.53 0.80 -0.29
N LYS A 108 25.14 1.75 -1.02
CA LYS A 108 26.55 2.15 -0.88
C LYS A 108 26.91 2.79 0.49
N ASN A 109 25.96 2.78 1.42
CA ASN A 109 26.05 3.37 2.76
C ASN A 109 25.68 2.35 3.86
N SER A 110 25.41 1.07 3.53
CA SER A 110 25.09 0.05 4.53
C SER A 110 26.38 -0.52 5.13
N GLN A 111 26.43 -0.64 6.45
CA GLN A 111 27.52 -1.31 7.16
C GLN A 111 27.27 -2.82 7.17
N THR A 112 28.19 -3.60 6.62
CA THR A 112 28.20 -5.07 6.70
C THR A 112 28.30 -5.51 8.16
N VAL A 113 27.43 -6.42 8.61
CA VAL A 113 27.32 -6.81 10.03
C VAL A 113 28.57 -7.58 10.46
N GLY A 114 29.46 -6.91 11.18
CA GLY A 114 30.73 -7.47 11.66
C GLY A 114 31.87 -7.47 10.63
N ASP A 115 31.85 -6.55 9.65
CA ASP A 115 32.92 -6.33 8.65
C ASP A 115 33.42 -7.64 8.01
N PHE A 116 32.49 -8.34 7.37
CA PHE A 116 32.73 -9.63 6.74
C PHE A 116 33.12 -9.45 5.26
N SER A 117 34.36 -9.80 4.95
CA SER A 117 34.85 -9.93 3.58
C SER A 117 35.43 -11.32 3.37
N ILE A 118 35.00 -12.01 2.32
CA ILE A 118 35.61 -13.27 1.89
C ILE A 118 36.73 -12.92 0.90
N ALA A 119 37.98 -13.21 1.26
CA ALA A 119 39.10 -13.05 0.35
C ALA A 119 38.90 -13.94 -0.89
N MET A 120 38.94 -13.36 -2.09
CA MET A 120 38.71 -14.06 -3.35
C MET A 120 40.02 -14.31 -4.11
N PRO A 121 40.19 -15.47 -4.76
CA PRO A 121 39.30 -16.64 -4.72
C PRO A 121 39.38 -17.41 -3.39
N VAL A 122 38.34 -18.19 -3.08
CA VAL A 122 38.42 -19.26 -2.08
C VAL A 122 38.38 -20.60 -2.82
N GLU A 123 39.36 -21.46 -2.58
CA GLU A 123 39.25 -22.88 -2.87
C GLU A 123 38.55 -23.57 -1.69
N GLU A 124 37.42 -24.24 -1.94
CA GLU A 124 36.75 -25.09 -0.95
C GLU A 124 36.79 -26.55 -1.39
N GLU A 125 37.22 -27.42 -0.48
CA GLU A 125 37.27 -28.86 -0.70
C GLU A 125 35.87 -29.42 -1.02
N GLY A 126 35.75 -30.11 -2.17
CA GLY A 126 34.48 -30.61 -2.69
C GLY A 126 33.59 -29.58 -3.43
N LEU A 127 33.97 -28.30 -3.47
CA LEU A 127 33.25 -27.26 -4.22
C LEU A 127 34.09 -26.63 -5.35
N GLY A 128 35.42 -26.60 -5.23
CA GLY A 128 36.35 -26.00 -6.18
C GLY A 128 36.62 -24.52 -5.87
N GLU A 129 37.15 -23.79 -6.87
CA GLU A 129 37.29 -22.34 -6.83
C GLU A 129 35.91 -21.67 -6.77
N LEU A 130 35.70 -20.79 -5.79
CA LEU A 130 34.45 -20.08 -5.57
C LEU A 130 34.51 -18.66 -6.15
N THR A 131 33.60 -18.36 -7.08
CA THR A 131 33.50 -17.05 -7.74
C THR A 131 32.60 -16.07 -6.98
N ARG A 132 32.72 -14.77 -7.28
CA ARG A 132 31.78 -13.74 -6.79
C ARG A 132 30.35 -14.04 -7.24
N GLU A 133 30.21 -14.61 -8.44
CA GLU A 133 28.95 -15.00 -9.06
C GLU A 133 28.27 -16.15 -8.32
N ASP A 134 29.03 -17.13 -7.80
CA ASP A 134 28.50 -18.23 -6.99
C ASP A 134 28.03 -17.76 -5.60
N LEU A 135 28.77 -16.81 -4.99
CA LEU A 135 28.35 -16.16 -3.74
C LEU A 135 27.09 -15.30 -3.93
N LEU A 136 27.02 -14.51 -5.00
CA LEU A 136 25.79 -13.81 -5.39
C LEU A 136 24.65 -14.78 -5.73
N ARG A 137 24.93 -15.96 -6.28
CA ARG A 137 23.92 -16.97 -6.61
C ARG A 137 23.23 -17.54 -5.37
N VAL A 138 23.93 -17.69 -4.23
CA VAL A 138 23.28 -18.15 -2.98
C VAL A 138 22.42 -17.08 -2.32
N ASP A 139 22.87 -15.82 -2.26
CA ASP A 139 22.09 -14.73 -1.67
C ASP A 139 20.86 -14.36 -2.51
N ASN A 140 20.95 -14.42 -3.85
CA ASN A 140 19.84 -14.07 -4.75
C ASN A 140 18.62 -15.01 -4.68
N GLU A 141 18.65 -16.12 -3.93
CA GLU A 141 17.44 -16.91 -3.65
C GLU A 141 16.57 -16.33 -2.52
N GLY A 142 17.00 -15.27 -1.83
CA GLY A 142 16.21 -14.63 -0.76
C GLY A 142 16.09 -15.51 0.47
N ARG A 143 17.21 -16.08 0.92
CA ARG A 143 17.24 -17.17 1.92
C ARG A 143 17.76 -16.78 3.30
N CYS A 144 18.29 -15.58 3.45
CA CYS A 144 18.86 -15.09 4.71
C CYS A 144 18.58 -13.59 4.86
N ILE A 145 18.15 -13.19 6.05
CA ILE A 145 18.17 -11.80 6.53
C ILE A 145 18.84 -11.81 7.91
N ILE A 146 19.84 -10.95 8.09
CA ILE A 146 20.61 -10.82 9.32
C ILE A 146 20.18 -9.54 10.04
N THR A 147 19.96 -9.62 11.35
CA THR A 147 19.69 -8.46 12.22
C THR A 147 20.62 -8.47 13.43
N ASP A 148 21.42 -7.41 13.63
CA ASP A 148 22.29 -7.23 14.79
C ASP A 148 21.53 -6.45 15.87
N HIS A 149 21.25 -7.08 17.00
CA HIS A 149 20.52 -6.51 18.14
C HIS A 149 21.48 -5.97 19.22
N GLY A 150 22.73 -5.67 18.86
CA GLY A 150 23.78 -5.19 19.76
C GLY A 150 24.34 -6.30 20.66
N HIS A 151 23.48 -6.90 21.48
CA HIS A 151 23.78 -8.02 22.37
C HIS A 151 24.01 -9.35 21.61
N PHE A 152 23.27 -9.58 20.52
CA PHE A 152 23.36 -10.79 19.69
C PHE A 152 23.06 -10.48 18.21
N VAL A 153 23.57 -11.30 17.30
CA VAL A 153 23.28 -11.26 15.86
C VAL A 153 22.35 -12.42 15.51
N LEU A 154 21.19 -12.11 14.94
CA LEU A 154 20.16 -13.06 14.56
C LEU A 154 20.17 -13.32 13.05
N PHE A 155 20.20 -14.59 12.67
CA PHE A 155 20.11 -15.07 11.30
C PHE A 155 18.76 -15.76 11.08
N ASN A 156 17.89 -15.16 10.27
CA ASN A 156 16.64 -15.79 9.84
C ASN A 156 16.85 -16.49 8.49
N ILE A 157 16.78 -17.82 8.47
CA ILE A 157 17.26 -18.66 7.38
C ILE A 157 16.16 -19.57 6.82
N TYR A 158 16.05 -19.62 5.49
CA TYR A 158 15.33 -20.67 4.75
C TYR A 158 16.32 -21.54 3.96
N GLY A 159 16.70 -22.66 4.57
CA GLY A 159 17.62 -23.66 4.04
C GLY A 159 17.16 -24.29 2.73
N PRO A 160 18.05 -24.62 1.79
CA PRO A 160 17.65 -25.24 0.53
C PRO A 160 17.07 -26.66 0.70
N ALA A 161 15.93 -26.92 0.07
CA ALA A 161 15.44 -28.28 -0.17
C ALA A 161 16.14 -28.92 -1.39
N VAL A 162 16.19 -30.26 -1.43
CA VAL A 162 16.72 -31.08 -2.52
C VAL A 162 15.74 -32.22 -2.79
N ASP A 163 15.22 -32.31 -4.01
CA ASP A 163 14.32 -33.37 -4.47
C ASP A 163 15.07 -34.34 -5.40
N GLY A 164 15.38 -35.55 -4.91
CA GLY A 164 16.07 -36.58 -5.69
C GLY A 164 17.51 -36.22 -6.08
N ASP A 165 17.99 -36.79 -7.19
CA ASP A 165 19.39 -36.69 -7.65
C ASP A 165 19.74 -35.35 -8.35
N ASP A 166 19.12 -34.23 -7.94
CA ASP A 166 19.46 -32.89 -8.46
C ASP A 166 20.82 -32.42 -7.91
N LYS A 167 21.89 -32.85 -8.60
CA LYS A 167 23.28 -32.55 -8.25
C LYS A 167 23.58 -31.05 -8.16
N GLU A 168 22.90 -30.21 -8.95
CA GLU A 168 23.03 -28.75 -8.87
C GLU A 168 22.40 -28.20 -7.59
N ARG A 169 21.27 -28.74 -7.12
CA ARG A 169 20.70 -28.38 -5.80
C ARG A 169 21.49 -28.95 -4.64
N VAL A 170 22.12 -30.12 -4.77
CA VAL A 170 23.08 -30.65 -3.79
C VAL A 170 24.28 -29.71 -3.66
N ARG A 171 24.93 -29.34 -4.78
CA ARG A 171 26.07 -28.40 -4.78
C ARG A 171 25.67 -27.03 -4.21
N PHE A 172 24.49 -26.52 -4.58
CA PHE A 172 23.95 -25.27 -4.02
C PHE A 172 23.73 -25.35 -2.51
N LYS A 173 23.15 -26.44 -1.98
CA LYS A 173 22.93 -26.63 -0.54
C LYS A 173 24.25 -26.75 0.24
N LEU A 174 25.25 -27.41 -0.34
CA LEU A 174 26.59 -27.51 0.24
C LEU A 174 27.30 -26.15 0.31
N LEU A 175 27.30 -25.40 -0.79
CA LEU A 175 27.85 -24.04 -0.86
C LEU A 175 27.17 -23.09 0.15
N PHE A 176 25.84 -23.12 0.19
CA PHE A 176 25.03 -22.31 1.11
C PHE A 176 25.47 -22.51 2.57
N TYR A 177 25.62 -23.76 3.01
CA TYR A 177 26.00 -24.04 4.40
C TYR A 177 27.49 -23.84 4.71
N LYS A 178 28.39 -24.15 3.77
CA LYS A 178 29.83 -23.85 3.94
C LYS A 178 30.10 -22.35 4.14
N ILE A 179 29.41 -21.48 3.39
CA ILE A 179 29.60 -20.03 3.51
C ILE A 179 28.86 -19.44 4.73
N LEU A 180 27.70 -19.97 5.12
CA LEU A 180 27.05 -19.64 6.40
C LEU A 180 27.95 -19.98 7.59
N GLN A 181 28.54 -21.18 7.60
CA GLN A 181 29.47 -21.62 8.63
C GLN A 181 30.65 -20.64 8.79
N LYS A 182 31.33 -20.27 7.69
CA LYS A 182 32.40 -19.25 7.74
C LYS A 182 31.93 -17.90 8.29
N ARG A 183 30.70 -17.48 7.99
CA ARG A 183 30.12 -16.22 8.52
C ARG A 183 29.89 -16.32 10.03
N TRP A 184 29.38 -17.44 10.52
CA TRP A 184 29.18 -17.69 11.95
C TRP A 184 30.50 -17.79 12.71
N GLU A 185 31.46 -18.56 12.20
CA GLU A 185 32.81 -18.71 12.77
C GLU A 185 33.51 -17.34 12.90
N ARG A 186 33.43 -16.49 11.88
CA ARG A 186 33.99 -15.13 11.92
C ARG A 186 33.30 -14.24 12.96
N LEU A 187 31.97 -14.30 13.10
CA LEU A 187 31.26 -13.52 14.11
C LEU A 187 31.58 -13.99 15.54
N LEU A 188 31.65 -15.31 15.77
CA LEU A 188 32.05 -15.89 17.05
C LEU A 188 33.50 -15.52 17.41
N ALA A 189 34.42 -15.52 16.43
CA ALA A 189 35.80 -15.07 16.61
C ALA A 189 35.92 -13.55 16.91
N LEU A 190 34.92 -12.75 16.53
CA LEU A 190 34.78 -11.34 16.94
C LEU A 190 34.05 -11.16 18.29
N GLY A 191 33.77 -12.25 19.01
CA GLY A 191 33.07 -12.21 20.30
C GLY A 191 31.57 -11.89 20.20
N LYS A 192 30.98 -11.85 19.01
CA LYS A 192 29.54 -11.68 18.82
C LYS A 192 28.80 -12.97 19.18
N ARG A 193 27.71 -12.85 19.94
CA ARG A 193 26.73 -13.93 20.14
C ARG A 193 25.93 -14.14 18.85
N VAL A 194 25.73 -15.38 18.44
CA VAL A 194 25.06 -15.73 17.17
C VAL A 194 23.83 -16.60 17.45
N PHE A 195 22.69 -16.17 16.94
CA PHE A 195 21.41 -16.88 16.97
C PHE A 195 21.04 -17.23 15.54
N VAL A 196 20.70 -18.50 15.27
CA VAL A 196 20.28 -18.98 13.95
C VAL A 196 18.88 -19.56 14.09
N VAL A 197 17.92 -19.02 13.33
CA VAL A 197 16.51 -19.43 13.41
C VAL A 197 15.92 -19.72 12.04
N GLY A 198 15.08 -20.74 11.96
CA GLY A 198 14.29 -21.05 10.76
C GLY A 198 14.39 -22.49 10.28
N ASP A 199 13.71 -22.74 9.16
CA ASP A 199 13.70 -24.03 8.46
C ASP A 199 15.05 -24.28 7.76
N LEU A 200 15.88 -25.15 8.36
CA LEU A 200 17.16 -25.55 7.78
C LEU A 200 17.02 -26.68 6.74
N ASN A 201 15.81 -27.22 6.52
CA ASN A 201 15.57 -28.39 5.67
C ASN A 201 16.52 -29.57 5.97
N ILE A 202 16.85 -29.75 7.26
CA ILE A 202 17.71 -30.82 7.81
C ILE A 202 17.11 -31.20 9.17
N ALA A 203 16.90 -32.49 9.41
CA ALA A 203 16.61 -33.03 10.74
C ALA A 203 17.88 -33.76 11.24
N PRO A 204 18.54 -33.33 12.33
CA PRO A 204 19.89 -33.80 12.68
C PRO A 204 19.94 -35.22 13.25
N ALA A 205 18.85 -35.71 13.83
CA ALA A 205 18.76 -37.03 14.46
C ALA A 205 17.50 -37.79 14.06
N SER A 206 17.52 -39.11 14.16
CA SER A 206 16.35 -39.98 13.92
C SER A 206 15.15 -39.65 14.81
N ILE A 207 15.36 -39.20 16.07
CA ILE A 207 14.28 -38.71 16.95
C ILE A 207 13.52 -37.49 16.36
N ASP A 208 14.15 -36.74 15.45
CA ASP A 208 13.56 -35.60 14.74
C ASP A 208 12.82 -36.00 13.45
N ARG A 209 12.66 -37.29 13.15
CA ARG A 209 12.03 -37.77 11.91
C ARG A 209 11.19 -39.04 12.10
N CYS A 210 9.89 -38.98 11.77
CA CYS A 210 8.96 -40.09 12.01
C CYS A 210 9.25 -41.40 11.23
N ASP A 211 9.92 -41.32 10.08
CA ASP A 211 10.28 -42.47 9.22
C ASP A 211 11.80 -42.55 8.98
N ALA A 212 12.61 -42.32 10.03
CA ALA A 212 14.05 -42.44 9.99
C ALA A 212 14.51 -43.87 9.64
N ALA A 213 15.11 -44.05 8.47
CA ALA A 213 15.70 -45.32 8.04
C ALA A 213 17.03 -45.62 8.79
N PRO A 214 17.48 -46.88 8.88
CA PRO A 214 18.76 -47.22 9.50
C PRO A 214 19.94 -46.43 8.88
N GLY A 215 20.73 -45.77 9.72
CA GLY A 215 21.82 -44.90 9.28
C GLY A 215 21.37 -43.51 8.80
N PHE A 216 20.16 -43.06 9.16
CA PHE A 216 19.60 -41.75 8.84
C PHE A 216 20.59 -40.60 9.03
N GLU A 217 21.35 -40.62 10.11
CA GLU A 217 22.33 -39.61 10.53
C GLU A 217 23.48 -39.45 9.52
N LYS A 218 23.86 -40.51 8.79
CA LYS A 218 25.03 -40.58 7.88
C LYS A 218 24.82 -39.86 6.54
N GLN A 219 24.07 -38.77 6.54
CA GLN A 219 23.81 -37.96 5.36
C GLN A 219 24.54 -36.63 5.55
N MET A 220 25.39 -36.25 4.58
CA MET A 220 26.32 -35.12 4.69
C MET A 220 25.78 -33.82 5.30
N PHE A 221 24.50 -33.45 5.10
CA PHE A 221 23.92 -32.24 5.68
C PHE A 221 23.50 -32.43 7.14
N ARG A 222 23.15 -33.66 7.54
CA ARG A 222 22.92 -34.03 8.95
C ARG A 222 24.23 -34.15 9.70
N GLU A 223 25.24 -34.80 9.10
CA GLU A 223 26.59 -34.88 9.67
C GLU A 223 27.18 -33.48 9.89
N TRP A 224 27.06 -32.60 8.88
CA TRP A 224 27.39 -31.18 9.01
C TRP A 224 26.62 -30.48 10.14
N LEU A 225 25.28 -30.54 10.16
CA LEU A 225 24.50 -29.86 11.18
C LEU A 225 24.84 -30.38 12.58
N ARG A 226 24.98 -31.71 12.73
CA ARG A 226 25.43 -32.35 13.98
C ARG A 226 26.79 -31.83 14.42
N SER A 227 27.78 -31.71 13.52
CA SER A 227 29.11 -31.17 13.88
C SER A 227 29.09 -29.71 14.36
N MET A 228 28.03 -28.95 14.07
CA MET A 228 27.86 -27.60 14.61
C MET A 228 27.23 -27.57 16.01
N LEU A 229 26.68 -28.69 16.52
CA LEU A 229 25.98 -28.75 17.81
C LEU A 229 26.91 -29.11 18.99
N ARG A 230 26.66 -28.50 20.16
CA ARG A 230 27.42 -28.74 21.42
C ARG A 230 27.41 -30.20 21.87
N GLU A 231 26.36 -30.98 21.57
CA GLU A 231 26.33 -32.43 21.86
C GLU A 231 27.44 -33.21 21.12
N HIS A 232 27.97 -32.67 20.01
CA HIS A 232 29.08 -33.22 19.21
C HIS A 232 30.35 -32.35 19.25
N GLY A 233 30.48 -31.46 20.24
CA GLY A 233 31.63 -30.55 20.38
C GLY A 233 31.58 -29.30 19.50
N GLY A 234 30.51 -29.09 18.72
CA GLY A 234 30.30 -27.88 17.93
C GLY A 234 29.91 -26.66 18.78
N PRO A 235 29.94 -25.44 18.21
CA PRO A 235 29.76 -24.21 19.00
C PRO A 235 28.30 -23.89 19.36
N PHE A 236 27.27 -24.48 18.73
CA PHE A 236 25.87 -24.10 18.93
C PHE A 236 25.07 -25.04 19.83
N PHE A 237 24.25 -24.50 20.74
CA PHE A 237 23.17 -25.24 21.38
C PHE A 237 21.95 -25.28 20.46
N ASP A 238 21.42 -26.47 20.14
CA ASP A 238 20.02 -26.59 19.65
C ASP A 238 19.11 -26.31 20.84
N ALA A 239 18.49 -25.14 20.88
CA ALA A 239 17.81 -24.67 22.08
C ALA A 239 16.61 -25.56 22.47
N PHE A 240 15.96 -26.18 21.50
CA PHE A 240 14.86 -27.10 21.75
C PHE A 240 15.36 -28.44 22.32
N ARG A 241 16.35 -29.08 21.69
CA ARG A 241 16.91 -30.35 22.22
C ARG A 241 17.68 -30.16 23.53
N SER A 242 18.23 -28.97 23.78
CA SER A 242 18.89 -28.64 25.05
C SER A 242 17.90 -28.45 26.22
N LYS A 243 16.63 -28.11 25.95
CA LYS A 243 15.54 -28.07 26.94
C LYS A 243 14.72 -29.36 26.98
N HIS A 244 14.66 -30.10 25.88
CA HIS A 244 13.80 -31.26 25.66
C HIS A 244 14.51 -32.41 24.93
N PRO A 245 15.60 -32.98 25.49
CA PRO A 245 16.43 -33.97 24.80
C PRO A 245 15.61 -35.21 24.39
N GLU A 246 14.94 -35.85 25.35
CA GLU A 246 14.21 -37.11 25.15
C GLU A 246 12.82 -36.96 24.50
N ARG A 247 12.38 -35.74 24.15
CA ARG A 247 11.00 -35.54 23.67
C ARG A 247 10.81 -36.09 22.26
N THR A 248 10.19 -37.26 22.17
CA THR A 248 9.78 -37.90 20.90
C THR A 248 8.55 -37.20 20.29
N GLY A 249 8.32 -37.40 18.98
CA GLY A 249 7.15 -36.84 18.29
C GLY A 249 7.12 -35.31 18.13
N ALA A 250 8.19 -34.61 18.54
CA ALA A 250 8.31 -33.15 18.52
C ALA A 250 8.61 -32.58 17.13
N TYR A 251 7.74 -32.87 16.16
CA TYR A 251 7.91 -32.48 14.77
C TYR A 251 7.27 -31.12 14.47
N THR A 252 7.88 -30.38 13.53
CA THR A 252 7.40 -29.07 13.08
C THR A 252 6.74 -29.13 11.71
N CYS A 253 7.27 -29.90 10.75
CA CYS A 253 6.82 -29.96 9.35
C CYS A 253 6.03 -31.24 8.99
N PHE A 254 4.89 -31.09 8.29
CA PHE A 254 3.95 -32.19 7.94
C PHE A 254 3.37 -32.09 6.51
N ASN A 255 3.61 -33.12 5.69
CA ASN A 255 3.20 -33.15 4.28
C ASN A 255 1.67 -33.17 4.07
N GLN A 256 1.16 -32.07 3.50
CA GLN A 256 -0.27 -31.81 3.25
C GLN A 256 -0.96 -32.88 2.38
N LYS A 257 -0.26 -33.38 1.35
CA LYS A 257 -0.87 -34.20 0.27
C LYS A 257 -1.38 -35.56 0.75
N ILE A 258 -0.87 -36.00 1.89
CA ILE A 258 -1.12 -37.29 2.54
C ILE A 258 -1.76 -37.13 3.93
N GLY A 259 -2.11 -35.90 4.35
CA GLY A 259 -2.73 -35.63 5.65
C GLY A 259 -1.85 -35.92 6.88
N ALA A 260 -0.53 -35.98 6.70
CA ALA A 260 0.44 -36.55 7.64
C ALA A 260 0.34 -36.05 9.10
N GLU A 261 -0.11 -34.80 9.27
CA GLU A 261 -0.29 -34.14 10.57
C GLU A 261 -1.32 -34.85 11.47
N GLU A 262 -2.36 -35.47 10.90
CA GLU A 262 -3.41 -36.19 11.62
C GLU A 262 -2.86 -37.31 12.51
N TYR A 263 -1.76 -37.94 12.07
CA TYR A 263 -1.07 -39.01 12.79
C TYR A 263 0.35 -38.61 13.21
N ASN A 264 0.61 -37.31 13.32
CA ASN A 264 1.89 -36.72 13.72
C ASN A 264 3.10 -37.26 12.91
N TYR A 265 2.92 -37.53 11.61
CA TYR A 265 3.96 -38.09 10.74
C TYR A 265 4.82 -36.97 10.14
N GLY A 266 5.73 -36.44 10.95
CA GLY A 266 6.45 -35.19 10.65
C GLY A 266 7.97 -35.27 10.64
N SER A 267 8.59 -34.10 10.58
CA SER A 267 10.02 -33.86 10.85
C SER A 267 10.19 -32.60 11.69
N ARG A 268 11.20 -32.54 12.57
CA ARG A 268 11.69 -31.27 13.13
C ARG A 268 12.81 -30.76 12.22
N ILE A 269 12.53 -29.69 11.49
CA ILE A 269 13.48 -29.03 10.57
C ILE A 269 13.53 -27.50 10.76
N ASP A 270 12.64 -26.96 11.58
CA ASP A 270 12.64 -25.58 12.05
C ASP A 270 13.40 -25.54 13.38
N HIS A 271 14.52 -24.80 13.43
CA HIS A 271 15.45 -24.80 14.57
C HIS A 271 15.63 -23.40 15.17
N ILE A 272 16.10 -23.38 16.40
CA ILE A 272 16.68 -22.21 17.08
C ILE A 272 18.03 -22.68 17.64
N LEU A 273 19.12 -22.22 17.04
CA LEU A 273 20.50 -22.58 17.41
C LEU A 273 21.21 -21.34 18.00
N ILE A 274 21.93 -21.50 19.12
CA ILE A 274 22.50 -20.37 19.88
C ILE A 274 23.95 -20.61 20.25
N SER A 275 24.80 -19.60 20.07
CA SER A 275 26.22 -19.64 20.50
C SER A 275 26.72 -18.27 21.01
N GLY A 276 27.74 -18.31 21.86
CA GLY A 276 28.39 -17.14 22.47
C GLY A 276 28.39 -17.15 24.01
N SER A 277 29.19 -16.26 24.60
CA SER A 277 29.30 -16.06 26.05
C SER A 277 28.07 -15.37 26.66
N CYS A 278 27.95 -15.39 27.98
CA CYS A 278 26.93 -14.68 28.77
C CYS A 278 27.08 -13.14 28.71
N LEU A 279 25.98 -12.40 29.01
CA LEU A 279 25.96 -10.94 29.09
C LEU A 279 26.36 -10.40 30.48
N HIS A 280 26.34 -11.22 31.53
CA HIS A 280 26.78 -10.84 32.88
C HIS A 280 28.28 -10.50 32.87
N ARG A 281 28.68 -9.46 33.63
CA ARG A 281 30.10 -9.21 33.96
C ARG A 281 30.48 -10.08 35.16
N CYS A 282 31.20 -11.18 34.91
CA CYS A 282 31.72 -12.02 35.98
C CYS A 282 33.12 -12.54 35.60
N ASP A 283 34.00 -12.64 36.59
CA ASP A 283 35.38 -13.11 36.45
C ASP A 283 35.52 -14.63 36.75
N SER A 284 34.40 -15.35 36.91
CA SER A 284 34.35 -16.79 37.18
C SER A 284 34.41 -17.64 35.89
N VAL A 285 35.09 -18.78 35.96
CA VAL A 285 35.59 -19.53 34.78
C VAL A 285 34.60 -20.62 34.28
N GLU A 286 33.45 -20.82 34.92
CA GLU A 286 32.56 -21.97 34.67
C GLU A 286 31.50 -21.72 33.57
N ASP A 287 31.83 -22.10 32.32
CA ASP A 287 30.95 -22.27 31.12
C ASP A 287 29.72 -21.34 30.96
N HIS A 288 29.84 -20.09 31.37
CA HIS A 288 28.81 -19.04 31.26
C HIS A 288 28.52 -18.68 29.79
N SER A 289 27.72 -19.50 29.10
CA SER A 289 27.19 -19.22 27.77
C SER A 289 25.91 -18.38 27.82
N ILE A 290 25.56 -17.70 26.72
CA ILE A 290 24.26 -17.00 26.61
C ILE A 290 23.09 -17.97 26.73
N PHE A 291 23.25 -19.23 26.29
CA PHE A 291 22.21 -20.25 26.42
C PHE A 291 21.94 -20.57 27.90
N CYS A 292 22.97 -20.93 28.66
CA CYS A 292 22.83 -21.36 30.06
C CYS A 292 22.25 -20.25 30.96
N CYS A 293 22.62 -18.99 30.71
CA CYS A 293 22.29 -17.88 31.61
C CYS A 293 20.96 -17.18 31.25
N HIS A 294 20.67 -16.99 29.95
CA HIS A 294 19.56 -16.13 29.51
C HIS A 294 18.39 -16.89 28.88
N VAL A 295 18.53 -18.15 28.46
CA VAL A 295 17.41 -18.91 27.85
C VAL A 295 16.56 -19.56 28.93
N GLU A 296 15.33 -19.06 29.07
CA GLU A 296 14.35 -19.60 30.02
C GLU A 296 13.64 -20.83 29.43
N GLU A 297 13.03 -20.69 28.25
CA GLU A 297 12.17 -21.70 27.61
C GLU A 297 12.43 -21.78 26.09
N CYS A 298 12.21 -22.95 25.48
CA CYS A 298 12.20 -23.12 24.02
C CYS A 298 11.21 -24.24 23.62
N GLU A 299 10.10 -23.91 22.94
CA GLU A 299 8.94 -24.80 22.78
C GLU A 299 8.23 -24.64 21.40
N ILE A 300 7.52 -25.69 20.97
CA ILE A 300 6.75 -25.76 19.72
C ILE A 300 5.31 -25.29 19.98
N MET A 301 4.84 -24.29 19.20
CA MET A 301 3.53 -23.64 19.35
C MET A 301 2.39 -24.51 18.79
N ASN A 302 2.13 -25.65 19.44
CA ASN A 302 1.23 -26.71 18.98
C ASN A 302 -0.23 -26.25 18.68
N HIS A 303 -0.69 -25.13 19.24
CA HIS A 303 -2.01 -24.57 18.92
C HIS A 303 -2.14 -24.05 17.47
N PHE A 304 -1.01 -23.76 16.79
CA PHE A 304 -0.97 -23.47 15.35
C PHE A 304 -1.10 -24.71 14.44
N LYS A 305 -1.25 -25.92 15.00
CA LYS A 305 -1.60 -27.12 14.21
C LYS A 305 -2.93 -26.93 13.50
N ARG A 306 -2.96 -27.24 12.20
CA ARG A 306 -4.14 -27.15 11.34
C ARG A 306 -5.26 -28.09 11.79
N GLY A 307 -4.88 -29.21 12.42
CA GLY A 307 -5.80 -30.18 13.01
C GLY A 307 -6.36 -29.81 14.40
N ASN A 308 -6.05 -28.63 14.95
CA ASN A 308 -6.51 -28.26 16.30
C ASN A 308 -8.05 -28.26 16.41
N SER A 309 -8.55 -28.75 17.54
CA SER A 309 -9.97 -29.01 17.82
C SER A 309 -10.87 -27.77 17.72
N GLU A 310 -10.33 -26.59 17.99
CA GLU A 310 -11.01 -25.30 17.95
C GLU A 310 -11.36 -24.87 16.51
N ASN A 311 -10.55 -25.28 15.53
CA ASN A 311 -10.78 -24.99 14.11
C ASN A 311 -11.73 -26.01 13.42
N LEU A 312 -12.13 -27.07 14.11
CA LEU A 312 -12.92 -28.18 13.55
C LEU A 312 -14.43 -27.96 13.67
N SER A 313 -14.95 -27.05 12.85
CA SER A 313 -16.40 -26.87 12.65
C SER A 313 -17.05 -28.14 12.06
N LYS A 314 -17.67 -28.95 12.92
CA LYS A 314 -18.25 -30.26 12.55
C LYS A 314 -19.48 -30.13 11.65
N TRP A 315 -19.34 -30.48 10.36
CA TRP A 315 -20.46 -30.76 9.46
C TRP A 315 -20.58 -32.26 9.14
N LYS A 316 -21.82 -32.78 9.11
CA LYS A 316 -22.10 -34.19 8.79
C LYS A 316 -22.08 -34.41 7.27
N GLY A 317 -20.93 -34.72 6.67
CA GLY A 317 -20.88 -34.94 5.21
C GLY A 317 -19.54 -35.23 4.54
N GLY A 318 -18.50 -35.66 5.26
CA GLY A 318 -17.21 -36.04 4.67
C GLY A 318 -16.08 -35.01 4.87
N ARG A 319 -14.83 -35.49 4.78
CA ARG A 319 -13.63 -34.69 5.04
C ARG A 319 -13.28 -33.77 3.87
N SER A 320 -13.80 -32.55 3.89
CA SER A 320 -13.38 -31.47 2.98
C SER A 320 -13.47 -30.08 3.62
N SER A 321 -13.23 -29.96 4.92
CA SER A 321 -12.79 -28.69 5.51
C SER A 321 -11.41 -28.34 4.96
N LYS A 322 -11.24 -27.08 4.55
CA LYS A 322 -9.94 -26.55 4.12
C LYS A 322 -9.10 -26.33 5.37
N LEU A 323 -8.15 -27.22 5.65
CA LEU A 323 -7.24 -27.11 6.79
C LEU A 323 -6.47 -25.78 6.73
N GLU A 324 -6.58 -24.97 7.78
CA GLU A 324 -5.98 -23.64 7.87
C GLU A 324 -4.71 -23.66 8.74
N GLY A 325 -3.73 -22.81 8.45
CA GLY A 325 -2.35 -22.89 8.96
C GLY A 325 -1.34 -23.39 7.90
N SER A 326 -0.05 -23.34 8.24
CA SER A 326 1.06 -23.83 7.39
C SER A 326 1.18 -25.36 7.45
N ASP A 327 2.07 -25.98 6.68
CA ASP A 327 2.58 -27.33 6.98
C ASP A 327 3.66 -27.37 8.04
N HIS A 328 4.21 -26.21 8.42
CA HIS A 328 5.08 -26.08 9.58
C HIS A 328 4.30 -25.58 10.80
N ILE A 329 4.90 -25.69 11.99
CA ILE A 329 4.42 -25.15 13.26
C ILE A 329 5.49 -24.18 13.77
N PRO A 330 5.14 -23.01 14.34
CA PRO A 330 6.12 -22.11 14.92
C PRO A 330 6.88 -22.76 16.09
N VAL A 331 8.14 -22.38 16.24
CA VAL A 331 8.96 -22.65 17.43
C VAL A 331 9.32 -21.30 18.06
N TYR A 332 9.29 -21.19 19.38
CA TYR A 332 9.72 -19.98 20.07
C TYR A 332 10.78 -20.26 21.12
N ILE A 333 11.48 -19.20 21.51
CA ILE A 333 12.41 -19.15 22.64
C ILE A 333 12.13 -17.90 23.48
N LEU A 334 12.27 -18.02 24.80
CA LEU A 334 12.09 -16.92 25.75
C LEU A 334 13.41 -16.60 26.45
N LEU A 335 13.79 -15.32 26.40
CA LEU A 335 15.04 -14.79 26.98
C LEU A 335 14.76 -13.90 28.19
N LYS A 336 15.55 -14.08 29.26
CA LYS A 336 15.57 -13.23 30.46
C LYS A 336 16.85 -12.42 30.56
N GLU A 337 16.81 -11.35 31.35
CA GLU A 337 17.99 -10.56 31.73
C GLU A 337 18.83 -10.03 30.55
N ILE A 338 18.18 -9.77 29.40
CA ILE A 338 18.81 -9.02 28.31
C ILE A 338 18.66 -7.53 28.65
N PRO A 339 19.77 -6.75 28.74
CA PRO A 339 19.69 -5.31 29.00
C PRO A 339 18.99 -4.54 27.88
N GLU A 340 18.48 -3.35 28.21
CA GLU A 340 17.99 -2.39 27.21
C GLU A 340 19.14 -1.74 26.43
N LEU A 341 18.86 -1.33 25.19
CA LEU A 341 19.82 -0.64 24.34
C LEU A 341 19.71 0.88 24.49
N PRO A 342 20.81 1.64 24.25
CA PRO A 342 20.71 3.08 24.00
C PRO A 342 19.75 3.38 22.85
N VAL A 343 19.08 4.54 22.92
CA VAL A 343 18.18 5.02 21.85
C VAL A 343 18.93 5.04 20.53
N HIS A 344 18.49 4.24 19.56
CA HIS A 344 19.08 4.18 18.23
C HIS A 344 18.01 4.23 17.14
N ASN A 345 18.42 4.69 15.95
CA ASN A 345 17.52 4.82 14.80
C ASN A 345 17.31 3.49 14.09
N ILE A 346 16.15 3.31 13.47
CA ILE A 346 15.84 2.13 12.64
C ILE A 346 16.84 2.04 11.47
N PRO A 347 17.46 0.86 11.19
CA PRO A 347 18.42 0.71 10.11
C PRO A 347 17.85 1.05 8.72
N PRO A 348 18.63 1.64 7.79
CA PRO A 348 18.16 1.99 6.45
C PRO A 348 17.67 0.81 5.59
N SER A 349 18.01 -0.43 5.97
CA SER A 349 17.54 -1.68 5.36
C SER A 349 16.15 -2.12 5.82
N ALA A 350 15.51 -1.42 6.76
CA ALA A 350 14.13 -1.70 7.16
C ALA A 350 13.13 -1.47 6.02
N ALA A 351 12.13 -2.34 5.94
CA ALA A 351 11.15 -2.40 4.87
C ALA A 351 10.34 -1.10 4.69
N ARG A 352 10.15 -0.33 5.77
CA ARG A 352 9.51 1.01 5.72
C ARG A 352 10.20 1.99 4.75
N TYR A 353 11.50 1.80 4.52
CA TYR A 353 12.31 2.65 3.65
C TYR A 353 12.39 2.15 2.21
N LEU A 354 11.98 0.90 1.93
CA LEU A 354 11.98 0.34 0.58
C LEU A 354 11.02 1.12 -0.34
N PRO A 355 11.48 1.63 -1.50
CA PRO A 355 10.64 2.39 -2.43
C PRO A 355 9.37 1.64 -2.88
N GLU A 356 9.42 0.31 -2.93
CA GLU A 356 8.32 -0.56 -3.33
C GLU A 356 7.17 -0.60 -2.31
N ILE A 357 7.46 -0.34 -1.04
CA ILE A 357 6.48 -0.27 0.05
C ILE A 357 6.09 1.19 0.29
N ARG A 358 7.09 2.09 0.33
CA ARG A 358 6.93 3.55 0.46
C ARG A 358 6.15 4.19 -0.69
N GLY A 359 6.13 3.56 -1.87
CA GLY A 359 5.41 3.99 -3.07
C GLY A 359 4.14 3.21 -3.38
N ARG A 360 3.57 2.47 -2.41
CA ARG A 360 2.39 1.61 -2.62
C ARG A 360 1.35 1.73 -1.49
N GLN A 361 1.14 2.96 -1.01
CA GLN A 361 0.13 3.25 0.00
C GLN A 361 -1.27 2.96 -0.55
N GLN A 362 -1.97 2.03 0.11
CA GLN A 362 -3.39 1.77 -0.11
C GLN A 362 -4.20 3.02 0.24
N SER A 363 -5.44 3.13 -0.27
CA SER A 363 -6.32 4.25 0.08
C SER A 363 -6.56 4.31 1.59
N ILE A 364 -5.96 5.33 2.23
CA ILE A 364 -6.57 6.29 3.15
C ILE A 364 -7.77 5.79 4.02
N VAL A 365 -8.85 5.34 3.38
CA VAL A 365 -10.03 4.71 3.99
C VAL A 365 -9.65 3.56 4.94
N SER A 366 -8.73 2.68 4.52
CA SER A 366 -8.31 1.50 5.30
C SER A 366 -7.50 1.82 6.56
N PHE A 367 -7.01 3.06 6.70
CA PHE A 367 -6.34 3.54 7.90
C PHE A 367 -7.34 4.20 8.87
N LEU A 368 -8.31 4.97 8.33
CA LEU A 368 -9.35 5.63 9.13
C LEU A 368 -10.34 4.65 9.78
N ASP A 369 -10.71 3.55 9.11
CA ASP A 369 -11.62 2.54 9.69
C ASP A 369 -11.06 1.89 10.97
N LYS A 370 -9.73 1.89 11.17
CA LYS A 370 -9.10 1.40 12.40
C LYS A 370 -9.05 2.45 13.52
N GLY A 371 -9.02 3.74 13.19
CA GLY A 371 -8.99 4.83 14.17
C GLY A 371 -10.21 4.81 15.11
N LYS A 372 -11.40 4.55 14.55
CA LYS A 372 -12.68 4.51 15.29
C LYS A 372 -12.76 3.42 16.37
N ILE A 373 -11.84 2.47 16.42
CA ILE A 373 -11.79 1.43 17.45
C ILE A 373 -10.97 1.89 18.67
N TYR A 374 -9.94 2.73 18.48
CA TYR A 374 -9.02 3.13 19.55
C TYR A 374 -9.61 4.18 20.51
N GLU A 375 -10.35 5.15 20.00
CA GLU A 375 -10.92 6.23 20.84
C GLU A 375 -12.00 5.72 21.81
N LEU A 376 -12.75 4.68 21.42
CA LEU A 376 -13.75 4.03 22.27
C LEU A 376 -13.15 3.24 23.44
N GLN A 377 -11.85 2.90 23.42
CA GLN A 377 -11.19 2.23 24.54
C GLN A 377 -10.54 3.22 25.53
N ASN A 378 -9.97 4.33 25.05
CA ASN A 378 -9.35 5.32 25.93
C ASN A 378 -10.38 6.11 26.77
N ALA A 379 -11.61 6.28 26.28
CA ALA A 379 -12.69 6.91 27.04
C ALA A 379 -13.12 6.13 28.31
N ALA A 380 -12.74 4.85 28.43
CA ALA A 380 -13.13 4.00 29.56
C ALA A 380 -12.19 4.07 30.78
N ASN A 381 -10.95 4.52 30.60
CA ASN A 381 -9.88 4.38 31.61
C ASN A 381 -9.52 5.69 32.34
N LEU A 382 -10.20 6.82 32.08
CA LEU A 382 -9.85 8.13 32.64
C LEU A 382 -10.84 8.62 33.72
N ILE A 383 -11.19 7.76 34.69
CA ILE A 383 -11.90 8.14 35.91
C ILE A 383 -11.27 7.46 37.14
N GLN A 384 -10.11 7.93 37.59
CA GLN A 384 -9.67 7.86 38.99
C GLN A 384 -8.44 8.77 39.27
N SER A 385 -8.26 9.10 40.55
CA SER A 385 -7.17 9.91 41.14
C SER A 385 -6.89 11.29 40.51
N GLU A 386 -7.50 12.32 41.10
CA GLU A 386 -6.77 13.58 41.37
C GLU A 386 -5.81 13.33 42.55
N ASP A 387 -4.59 13.87 42.53
CA ASP A 387 -4.13 14.78 43.60
C ASP A 387 -2.88 15.61 43.22
N THR A 388 -2.55 16.57 44.07
CA THR A 388 -1.89 17.87 43.76
C THR A 388 -0.37 17.91 44.00
N VAL A 389 0.40 18.62 43.14
CA VAL A 389 1.60 19.44 43.48
C VAL A 389 1.80 20.53 42.38
N LEU A 390 2.55 21.60 42.68
CA LEU A 390 2.50 22.94 42.05
C LEU A 390 3.79 23.37 41.29
N ASP A 391 3.61 24.20 40.26
CA ASP A 391 4.53 25.15 39.57
C ASP A 391 6.04 24.87 39.39
N SER A 392 6.51 24.99 38.14
CA SER A 392 7.15 26.25 37.71
C SER A 392 7.24 26.38 36.18
N TYR A 393 6.95 27.59 35.67
CA TYR A 393 7.21 28.02 34.28
C TYR A 393 8.26 29.12 34.29
N CYS A 394 9.14 29.16 33.29
CA CYS A 394 9.61 30.41 32.71
C CYS A 394 10.06 30.21 31.26
N SER A 395 10.07 31.29 30.47
CA SER A 395 10.18 31.29 29.01
C SER A 395 11.49 31.91 28.50
N ASP A 396 11.56 32.02 27.17
CA ASP A 396 12.48 32.87 26.37
C ASP A 396 13.95 32.38 26.26
N GLY A 397 14.63 32.46 25.11
CA GLY A 397 14.19 32.82 23.76
C GLY A 397 14.95 34.00 23.14
N LEU A 398 15.68 33.77 22.04
CA LEU A 398 15.98 34.80 21.02
C LEU A 398 16.39 34.16 19.68
N GLU A 399 16.15 34.90 18.59
CA GLU A 399 16.58 34.59 17.22
C GLU A 399 18.07 34.97 17.00
N ASN A 400 18.68 34.54 15.88
CA ASN A 400 19.00 35.50 14.81
C ASN A 400 19.65 34.94 13.52
N THR A 401 19.30 35.63 12.43
CA THR A 401 20.08 35.98 11.22
C THR A 401 20.82 34.90 10.41
N ILE A 402 20.37 34.76 9.15
CA ILE A 402 21.11 34.14 8.04
C ILE A 402 22.11 35.16 7.45
N LEU A 403 23.33 34.74 7.10
CA LEU A 403 24.21 35.52 6.23
C LEU A 403 24.80 34.61 5.13
N ALA A 404 24.45 34.89 3.88
CA ALA A 404 24.82 34.05 2.73
C ALA A 404 26.13 34.52 2.06
N LYS A 405 26.90 33.56 1.51
CA LYS A 405 27.92 33.83 0.49
C LYS A 405 27.87 32.78 -0.62
N LYS A 406 28.11 33.24 -1.85
CA LYS A 406 27.96 32.49 -3.11
C LYS A 406 29.17 32.86 -3.98
N GLY A 407 30.02 31.89 -4.33
CA GLY A 407 31.26 32.17 -5.07
C GLY A 407 32.08 30.91 -5.36
N LEU A 408 32.14 30.53 -6.64
CA LEU A 408 32.81 29.36 -7.20
C LEU A 408 34.24 29.72 -7.68
N ALA A 409 35.27 28.90 -7.39
CA ALA A 409 36.48 28.76 -8.23
C ALA A 409 37.44 27.60 -7.84
N THR A 410 37.67 26.66 -8.78
CA THR A 410 38.95 25.97 -9.18
C THR A 410 40.08 25.56 -8.20
N GLY A 411 40.64 24.35 -8.43
CA GLY A 411 41.94 23.85 -7.93
C GLY A 411 41.79 22.80 -6.81
N ILE A 412 42.12 21.50 -6.89
CA ILE A 412 43.15 20.65 -7.56
C ILE A 412 44.47 20.51 -6.75
N THR A 413 44.87 19.23 -6.55
CA THR A 413 46.17 18.66 -6.09
C THR A 413 46.70 18.84 -4.63
N GLU A 414 46.55 17.75 -3.85
CA GLU A 414 47.64 16.86 -3.34
C GLU A 414 48.28 16.90 -1.91
N PHE A 415 48.40 15.66 -1.38
CA PHE A 415 49.38 15.01 -0.47
C PHE A 415 49.99 15.66 0.82
N ALA A 416 49.32 15.37 1.95
CA ALA A 416 49.71 14.35 2.96
C ALA A 416 50.89 14.52 3.97
N LYS A 417 50.93 13.55 4.92
CA LYS A 417 51.87 13.29 6.06
C LYS A 417 51.74 14.28 7.24
N GLY A 418 51.43 13.90 8.48
CA GLY A 418 51.48 12.59 9.18
C GLY A 418 52.15 12.77 10.56
N GLY A 419 51.88 11.88 11.53
CA GLY A 419 52.76 11.72 12.72
C GLY A 419 52.16 11.95 14.12
N ASN A 420 51.80 10.82 14.76
CA ASN A 420 52.01 10.47 16.17
C ASN A 420 51.30 11.18 17.36
N LEU A 421 50.83 10.29 18.25
CA LEU A 421 50.60 10.37 19.70
C LEU A 421 51.74 11.08 20.49
N PRO A 422 51.55 11.52 21.79
CA PRO A 422 50.86 10.71 22.81
C PRO A 422 50.01 11.40 23.94
N SER A 423 48.93 10.69 24.29
CA SER A 423 48.52 10.29 25.67
C SER A 423 48.09 11.25 26.80
N LEU A 424 47.00 10.82 27.47
CA LEU A 424 46.75 10.72 28.94
C LEU A 424 46.07 11.87 29.76
N MET A 425 45.07 11.44 30.55
CA MET A 425 44.59 11.90 31.89
C MET A 425 43.88 13.27 32.13
N CYS A 426 42.53 13.21 32.14
CA CYS A 426 41.61 13.37 33.30
C CYS A 426 41.79 14.43 34.42
N LYS A 427 40.62 14.90 34.92
CA LYS A 427 40.34 15.90 36.00
C LYS A 427 40.56 17.35 35.53
N GLY A 428 39.78 18.38 35.89
CA GLY A 428 38.95 18.66 37.08
C GLY A 428 39.59 19.87 37.80
N THR A 429 38.90 20.91 38.31
CA THR A 429 37.47 21.16 38.60
C THR A 429 37.21 22.70 38.57
N ASP A 430 36.04 23.19 38.99
CA ASP A 430 35.62 24.62 39.04
C ASP A 430 36.61 25.63 39.65
N LEU A 431 36.50 26.92 39.27
CA LEU A 431 36.00 27.99 40.15
C LEU A 431 35.65 29.31 39.40
N ASN A 432 34.66 30.07 39.91
CA ASN A 432 34.33 31.45 39.50
C ASN A 432 35.18 32.51 40.24
N GLN A 433 35.36 33.71 39.68
CA GLN A 433 35.48 34.91 40.52
C GLN A 433 34.97 36.22 39.87
N TRP A 434 34.56 37.15 40.74
CA TRP A 434 33.96 38.47 40.50
C TRP A 434 34.89 39.54 39.88
N ILE A 435 34.28 40.60 39.33
CA ILE A 435 34.36 41.98 39.85
C ILE A 435 33.10 42.78 39.45
N ASN A 436 32.78 43.88 40.15
CA ASN A 436 31.54 44.67 40.06
C ASN A 436 31.74 46.08 39.47
N GLU A 437 30.61 46.79 39.24
CA GLU A 437 30.33 48.26 39.31
C GLU A 437 29.51 48.77 38.09
N GLY A 438 28.45 49.58 38.20
CA GLY A 438 27.67 50.04 39.37
C GLY A 438 26.49 51.00 38.99
N LEU A 439 25.50 51.16 39.89
CA LEU A 439 24.56 52.30 40.18
C LEU A 439 24.15 53.33 39.08
N MET A 440 22.93 53.89 38.93
CA MET A 440 21.63 53.96 39.69
C MET A 440 20.42 53.96 38.71
N GLY A 441 19.13 53.71 39.05
CA GLY A 441 18.15 54.55 39.79
C GLY A 441 17.18 55.30 38.82
N ILE A 442 15.89 55.63 39.07
CA ILE A 442 14.98 55.66 40.25
C ILE A 442 13.48 55.59 39.79
N SER A 443 12.56 55.00 40.60
CA SER A 443 11.06 55.18 40.64
C SER A 443 10.16 54.72 39.47
N HIS A 444 8.82 54.54 39.62
CA HIS A 444 7.96 53.85 40.62
C HIS A 444 6.47 53.81 40.12
N VAL A 445 5.56 53.16 40.88
CA VAL A 445 4.06 53.20 40.78
C VAL A 445 3.41 52.27 39.71
N SER A 446 2.14 51.81 39.82
CA SER A 446 1.51 50.85 40.77
C SER A 446 -0.01 50.65 40.41
N GLN A 447 -0.70 49.73 41.09
CA GLN A 447 -2.18 49.48 41.13
C GLN A 447 -2.75 48.60 39.99
N LYS A 448 -3.48 47.48 40.21
CA LYS A 448 -4.76 47.21 40.95
C LYS A 448 -6.00 47.65 40.12
N LYS A 449 -7.19 47.01 40.12
CA LYS A 449 -7.94 46.00 40.93
C LYS A 449 -9.16 45.57 40.04
N SER A 450 -10.08 44.60 40.23
CA SER A 450 -10.29 43.37 41.03
C SER A 450 -11.82 43.09 41.10
N LEU A 451 -12.28 41.83 40.98
CA LEU A 451 -13.52 41.23 41.59
C LEU A 451 -14.91 41.90 41.36
N SER A 452 -16.05 41.16 41.35
CA SER A 452 -16.58 40.35 42.46
C SER A 452 -17.78 39.44 42.06
N SER A 453 -18.45 38.78 43.03
CA SER A 453 -19.35 37.62 42.83
C SER A 453 -20.46 37.46 43.90
N THR A 454 -21.56 36.75 43.58
CA THR A 454 -22.56 36.11 44.52
C THR A 454 -23.54 35.19 43.74
N LYS A 455 -23.86 33.92 44.10
CA LYS A 455 -24.78 33.33 45.13
C LYS A 455 -26.31 33.44 44.82
N PHE A 456 -27.20 32.43 44.98
CA PHE A 456 -27.11 30.96 45.24
C PHE A 456 -28.50 30.22 45.20
N VAL A 457 -28.61 28.96 44.68
CA VAL A 457 -29.18 27.70 45.32
C VAL A 457 -30.65 27.63 45.89
N PRO A 458 -31.42 26.49 45.91
CA PRO A 458 -31.53 25.25 45.06
C PRO A 458 -32.97 24.59 44.95
N GLN A 459 -33.07 23.33 44.45
CA GLN A 459 -34.04 22.19 44.72
C GLN A 459 -34.51 21.48 43.42
N LYS A 460 -34.84 20.16 43.33
CA LYS A 460 -34.87 19.00 44.28
C LYS A 460 -34.64 17.65 43.53
N LYS A 461 -34.57 16.51 44.26
CA LYS A 461 -34.27 15.14 43.72
C LYS A 461 -35.47 14.17 43.81
N ILE A 462 -35.52 13.15 42.92
CA ILE A 462 -36.22 11.85 43.13
C ILE A 462 -35.25 10.68 42.79
N LYS A 463 -35.69 9.44 42.45
CA LYS A 463 -34.86 8.20 42.53
C LYS A 463 -35.41 6.96 41.79
N ARG A 464 -34.47 6.10 41.35
CA ARG A 464 -34.45 4.59 41.37
C ARG A 464 -35.12 3.70 40.28
N ASN A 465 -34.32 2.67 39.90
CA ASN A 465 -34.61 1.23 39.70
C ASN A 465 -35.11 0.61 38.36
N LEU A 466 -34.17 -0.11 37.69
CA LEU A 466 -34.15 -1.56 37.34
C LEU A 466 -35.23 -2.26 36.47
N SER A 467 -34.78 -3.34 35.80
CA SER A 467 -35.54 -4.36 35.03
C SER A 467 -36.03 -3.93 33.63
N SER A 468 -36.12 -4.77 32.57
CA SER A 468 -35.73 -6.18 32.34
C SER A 468 -35.64 -6.49 30.82
N GLN A 469 -34.93 -7.55 30.41
CA GLN A 469 -35.13 -8.18 29.08
C GLN A 469 -36.43 -8.99 29.04
N PRO A 470 -36.97 -9.24 27.83
CA PRO A 470 -37.12 -10.65 27.40
C PRO A 470 -36.62 -10.91 25.96
N THR A 471 -36.54 -12.20 25.59
CA THR A 471 -35.85 -12.70 24.39
C THR A 471 -36.77 -13.28 23.30
N ILE A 472 -36.18 -13.63 22.16
CA ILE A 472 -36.83 -14.18 20.96
C ILE A 472 -37.54 -15.52 21.25
N LYS A 473 -38.90 -15.54 21.15
CA LYS A 473 -39.67 -16.64 20.51
C LYS A 473 -41.19 -16.37 20.42
N SER A 474 -41.61 -15.76 19.31
CA SER A 474 -42.97 -15.93 18.74
C SER A 474 -42.81 -16.28 17.26
N PHE A 475 -42.44 -17.52 16.95
CA PHE A 475 -43.38 -18.55 16.48
C PHE A 475 -44.06 -18.22 15.13
N PHE A 476 -43.38 -18.67 14.06
CA PHE A 476 -43.91 -19.41 12.90
C PHE A 476 -45.24 -19.02 12.21
N GLN A 477 -45.09 -18.90 10.87
CA GLN A 477 -46.08 -19.20 9.79
C GLN A 477 -47.05 -18.09 9.30
N ARG A 478 -46.70 -17.58 8.10
CA ARG A 478 -47.52 -17.54 6.85
C ARG A 478 -48.96 -18.11 6.94
N PRO A 479 -49.95 -17.50 6.25
CA PRO A 479 -49.94 -17.48 4.78
C PRO A 479 -50.51 -16.21 4.11
N GLY A 480 -50.62 -16.23 2.78
CA GLY A 480 -51.38 -15.25 2.00
C GLY A 480 -51.75 -15.77 0.60
N SER A 481 -53.00 -15.51 0.17
CA SER A 481 -53.46 -15.64 -1.22
C SER A 481 -54.89 -15.15 -1.38
N LYS A 482 -55.16 -14.42 -2.49
CA LYS A 482 -56.40 -14.47 -3.30
C LYS A 482 -57.73 -13.98 -2.69
N THR A 483 -58.72 -13.45 -3.44
CA THR A 483 -58.74 -12.62 -4.69
C THR A 483 -60.19 -12.11 -4.93
N VAL A 484 -60.32 -10.87 -5.45
CA VAL A 484 -61.28 -10.46 -6.52
C VAL A 484 -62.79 -10.19 -6.21
N ASN A 485 -63.29 -9.10 -6.84
CA ASN A 485 -64.68 -8.70 -7.23
C ASN A 485 -65.71 -8.06 -6.23
N ALA A 486 -65.74 -6.72 -6.23
CA ALA A 486 -66.71 -5.85 -6.93
C ALA A 486 -68.25 -5.90 -6.67
N SER A 487 -68.87 -4.76 -6.30
CA SER A 487 -69.64 -3.87 -7.24
C SER A 487 -70.63 -2.86 -6.60
N THR A 488 -70.63 -1.63 -7.17
CA THR A 488 -71.72 -0.61 -7.33
C THR A 488 -72.28 0.29 -6.19
N SER A 489 -72.41 1.58 -6.55
CA SER A 489 -73.41 2.61 -6.15
C SER A 489 -73.33 3.21 -4.72
N THR A 490 -73.62 4.49 -4.43
CA THR A 490 -73.87 5.79 -5.16
C THR A 490 -73.79 6.94 -4.10
N LEU A 491 -73.91 8.27 -4.29
CA LEU A 491 -74.19 9.22 -5.41
C LEU A 491 -73.58 10.64 -5.04
N VAL A 492 -74.14 11.72 -5.60
CA VAL A 492 -74.05 13.16 -5.18
C VAL A 492 -72.82 13.98 -5.62
N THR A 493 -72.93 14.50 -6.85
CA THR A 493 -72.38 15.75 -7.43
C THR A 493 -73.25 16.98 -7.00
N PRO A 494 -73.14 18.24 -7.51
CA PRO A 494 -72.38 18.84 -8.64
C PRO A 494 -71.65 20.17 -8.25
N ALA A 495 -71.25 21.15 -9.07
CA ALA A 495 -71.17 21.46 -10.54
C ALA A 495 -69.96 22.43 -10.72
N GLU A 496 -69.18 22.54 -11.80
CA GLU A 496 -69.42 22.68 -13.27
C GLU A 496 -69.80 24.10 -13.76
N THR A 497 -69.48 24.62 -14.98
CA THR A 497 -68.47 24.38 -16.06
C THR A 497 -68.63 25.57 -17.10
N LEU A 498 -68.04 25.49 -18.32
CA LEU A 498 -68.46 26.09 -19.63
C LEU A 498 -67.81 27.45 -20.05
N ASP A 499 -67.50 27.75 -21.34
CA ASP A 499 -67.49 26.92 -22.57
C ASP A 499 -66.72 27.52 -23.81
N LEU A 500 -66.33 26.62 -24.75
CA LEU A 500 -66.28 26.66 -26.26
C LEU A 500 -65.79 27.93 -27.05
N THR A 501 -65.54 27.97 -28.39
CA THR A 501 -65.94 27.20 -29.61
C THR A 501 -64.84 27.03 -30.70
N ASN A 502 -65.15 26.29 -31.80
CA ASN A 502 -64.35 25.97 -33.02
C ASN A 502 -63.96 27.19 -33.91
N GLN A 503 -63.19 27.15 -35.03
CA GLN A 503 -62.79 26.14 -36.05
C GLN A 503 -61.39 26.54 -36.69
N ALA A 504 -60.79 26.17 -37.86
CA ALA A 504 -61.08 25.46 -39.14
C ALA A 504 -59.77 24.91 -39.84
N CYS A 505 -59.78 24.65 -41.17
CA CYS A 505 -58.72 24.03 -42.03
C CYS A 505 -58.49 24.83 -43.36
N VAL A 506 -57.73 24.47 -44.44
CA VAL A 506 -57.13 23.22 -45.01
C VAL A 506 -55.95 23.54 -46.00
N SER A 507 -55.03 22.58 -46.29
CA SER A 507 -54.13 22.42 -47.49
C SER A 507 -53.02 23.48 -47.78
N ASN A 508 -51.86 23.20 -48.40
CA ASN A 508 -51.32 22.02 -49.13
C ASN A 508 -49.75 21.99 -49.18
N GLY A 509 -49.10 20.80 -49.14
CA GLY A 509 -47.69 20.52 -49.56
C GLY A 509 -46.53 20.97 -48.63
N ASP A 510 -45.37 20.28 -48.54
CA ASP A 510 -44.95 18.98 -49.12
C ASP A 510 -43.75 18.33 -48.35
N THR A 511 -43.49 17.03 -48.60
CA THR A 511 -42.26 16.20 -48.39
C THR A 511 -41.59 15.94 -47.00
N LEU A 512 -42.05 14.85 -46.34
CA LEU A 512 -41.30 13.60 -45.97
C LEU A 512 -40.23 13.56 -44.80
N PRO A 513 -39.89 12.35 -44.23
CA PRO A 513 -39.73 12.15 -42.78
C PRO A 513 -38.35 11.56 -42.34
N GLU A 514 -38.14 10.90 -41.18
CA GLU A 514 -38.51 9.50 -40.81
C GLU A 514 -38.03 9.21 -39.35
N ASN A 515 -38.63 8.44 -38.41
CA ASN A 515 -39.98 7.86 -38.17
C ASN A 515 -40.12 7.48 -36.65
N MET A 516 -40.76 6.36 -36.26
CA MET A 516 -41.41 6.16 -34.94
C MET A 516 -40.99 4.94 -34.08
N GLN A 517 -40.87 5.17 -32.76
CA GLN A 517 -41.80 4.74 -31.69
C GLN A 517 -42.39 3.30 -31.60
N CYS A 518 -42.42 2.79 -30.36
CA CYS A 518 -43.53 2.04 -29.70
C CYS A 518 -43.60 0.49 -29.65
N THR A 519 -44.62 0.03 -28.91
CA THR A 519 -44.87 -1.28 -28.26
C THR A 519 -45.32 -2.43 -29.16
N THR A 520 -45.29 -3.67 -28.65
CA THR A 520 -45.85 -4.88 -29.32
C THR A 520 -46.83 -5.68 -28.46
N SER A 521 -47.83 -6.30 -29.10
CA SER A 521 -48.60 -7.44 -28.56
C SER A 521 -49.32 -8.23 -29.67
N ALA A 522 -49.47 -9.55 -29.50
CA ALA A 522 -50.44 -10.45 -30.18
C ALA A 522 -50.27 -10.81 -31.69
N ALA A 523 -49.35 -11.75 -31.95
CA ALA A 523 -49.47 -12.96 -32.79
C ALA A 523 -50.50 -13.12 -33.95
N LYS A 524 -50.00 -13.62 -35.10
CA LYS A 524 -50.57 -14.77 -35.86
C LYS A 524 -49.50 -15.39 -36.81
N VAL A 525 -49.80 -16.55 -37.42
CA VAL A 525 -48.83 -17.42 -38.14
C VAL A 525 -49.41 -18.00 -39.44
N GLN A 526 -48.65 -17.95 -40.54
CA GLN A 526 -48.51 -18.93 -41.65
C GLN A 526 -47.48 -18.32 -42.66
N ASP A 527 -46.39 -19.00 -43.01
CA ASP A 527 -46.25 -20.01 -44.09
C ASP A 527 -46.61 -19.44 -45.49
N ASN A 528 -45.71 -19.30 -46.49
CA ASN A 528 -44.24 -19.43 -46.61
C ASN A 528 -43.76 -18.35 -47.65
N THR A 529 -42.55 -18.25 -48.24
CA THR A 529 -41.29 -19.04 -48.39
C THR A 529 -40.18 -18.02 -48.80
N ASP A 530 -38.86 -18.24 -48.91
CA ASP A 530 -37.98 -19.40 -48.74
C ASP A 530 -36.52 -18.93 -48.41
N ALA A 531 -35.64 -19.89 -48.10
CA ALA A 531 -34.19 -19.92 -48.35
C ALA A 531 -33.35 -18.61 -48.28
N SER A 532 -32.96 -18.20 -47.08
CA SER A 532 -31.56 -17.78 -46.81
C SER A 532 -31.17 -17.94 -45.33
N SER A 533 -29.87 -18.02 -45.06
CA SER A 533 -29.27 -18.24 -43.73
C SER A 533 -29.14 -16.93 -42.91
N CYS A 534 -28.90 -16.90 -41.60
CA CYS A 534 -28.54 -17.94 -40.63
C CYS A 534 -28.96 -17.51 -39.18
N SER A 535 -29.00 -18.41 -38.19
CA SER A 535 -29.38 -18.09 -36.81
C SER A 535 -28.45 -18.71 -35.76
N LEU A 536 -28.19 -18.03 -34.63
CA LEU A 536 -27.22 -18.49 -33.61
C LEU A 536 -27.32 -17.77 -32.25
N SER A 537 -28.19 -18.24 -31.34
CA SER A 537 -28.28 -17.67 -29.96
C SER A 537 -28.83 -18.58 -28.85
N THR A 538 -28.78 -19.92 -28.98
CA THR A 538 -29.44 -20.86 -28.02
C THR A 538 -28.53 -21.90 -27.33
N ASP A 539 -27.24 -22.05 -27.69
CA ASP A 539 -26.45 -23.22 -27.25
C ASP A 539 -25.76 -23.14 -25.86
N LYS A 540 -25.69 -21.98 -25.21
CA LYS A 540 -24.77 -21.79 -24.04
C LYS A 540 -25.29 -22.29 -22.68
N SER A 541 -26.59 -22.55 -22.51
CA SER A 541 -27.14 -23.05 -21.22
C SER A 541 -27.03 -24.58 -21.08
N ASN A 542 -27.28 -25.33 -22.17
CA ASN A 542 -27.34 -26.79 -22.13
C ASN A 542 -25.99 -27.46 -21.85
N ALA A 543 -24.88 -26.89 -22.32
CA ALA A 543 -23.54 -27.46 -22.13
C ALA A 543 -23.16 -27.62 -20.63
N ALA A 544 -23.48 -26.63 -19.80
CA ALA A 544 -23.20 -26.67 -18.36
C ALA A 544 -24.06 -27.72 -17.64
N ALA A 545 -25.36 -27.81 -17.98
CA ALA A 545 -26.27 -28.80 -17.41
C ALA A 545 -25.86 -30.24 -17.78
N LEU A 546 -25.47 -30.47 -19.04
CA LEU A 546 -25.01 -31.77 -19.53
C LEU A 546 -23.70 -32.22 -18.86
N GLU A 547 -22.73 -31.33 -18.64
CA GLU A 547 -21.50 -31.71 -17.95
C GLU A 547 -21.73 -31.94 -16.45
N TRP A 548 -22.60 -31.18 -15.79
CA TRP A 548 -23.03 -31.48 -14.41
C TRP A 548 -23.71 -32.86 -14.28
N GLN A 549 -24.60 -33.22 -15.21
CA GLN A 549 -25.17 -34.57 -15.27
C GLN A 549 -24.10 -35.63 -15.56
N ARG A 550 -23.12 -35.35 -16.42
CA ARG A 550 -21.98 -36.25 -16.70
C ARG A 550 -21.08 -36.44 -15.47
N ILE A 551 -20.89 -35.42 -14.65
CA ILE A 551 -20.18 -35.50 -13.36
C ILE A 551 -20.98 -36.34 -12.34
N GLN A 552 -22.27 -36.07 -12.17
CA GLN A 552 -23.14 -36.89 -11.29
C GLN A 552 -23.18 -38.36 -11.74
N LYS A 553 -23.21 -38.63 -13.04
CA LYS A 553 -23.21 -40.00 -13.60
C LYS A 553 -21.86 -40.70 -13.42
N LYS A 554 -20.74 -39.97 -13.37
CA LYS A 554 -19.42 -40.51 -12.93
C LYS A 554 -19.39 -40.80 -11.43
N MET A 555 -19.99 -39.95 -10.60
CA MET A 555 -20.09 -40.15 -9.14
C MET A 555 -20.98 -41.33 -8.73
N LYS A 556 -21.91 -41.77 -9.59
CA LYS A 556 -22.78 -42.94 -9.35
C LYS A 556 -22.10 -44.31 -9.57
N MET A 557 -20.83 -44.35 -10.00
CA MET A 557 -20.06 -45.61 -9.96
C MET A 557 -19.55 -45.85 -8.54
N THR A 558 -19.90 -46.99 -7.95
CA THR A 558 -19.43 -47.38 -6.61
C THR A 558 -17.91 -47.45 -6.56
N LEU A 559 -17.29 -46.56 -5.78
CA LEU A 559 -15.85 -46.57 -5.53
C LEU A 559 -15.46 -47.90 -4.83
N PRO A 560 -14.35 -48.55 -5.24
CA PRO A 560 -13.91 -49.78 -4.58
C PRO A 560 -13.52 -49.49 -3.12
N ARG A 561 -13.62 -50.50 -2.26
CA ARG A 561 -13.25 -50.40 -0.84
C ARG A 561 -11.77 -50.74 -0.64
N CYS A 562 -11.10 -50.05 0.29
CA CYS A 562 -9.70 -50.31 0.59
C CYS A 562 -9.53 -51.64 1.34
N LYS A 563 -8.41 -52.34 1.11
CA LYS A 563 -8.17 -53.68 1.67
C LYS A 563 -7.95 -53.71 3.19
N GLY A 564 -7.53 -52.61 3.81
CA GLY A 564 -7.30 -52.54 5.26
C GLY A 564 -8.56 -52.14 6.04
N HIS A 565 -9.17 -51.01 5.68
CA HIS A 565 -10.29 -50.42 6.46
C HIS A 565 -11.68 -50.68 5.88
N SER A 566 -11.78 -51.33 4.71
CA SER A 566 -13.04 -51.51 3.97
C SER A 566 -13.79 -50.21 3.62
N GLU A 567 -13.10 -49.07 3.62
CA GLU A 567 -13.67 -47.74 3.33
C GLU A 567 -13.60 -47.41 1.82
N PRO A 568 -14.52 -46.59 1.26
CA PRO A 568 -14.48 -46.19 -0.14
C PRO A 568 -13.20 -45.43 -0.52
N CYS A 569 -12.50 -45.92 -1.54
CA CYS A 569 -11.23 -45.37 -2.01
C CYS A 569 -11.38 -44.05 -2.77
N ILE A 570 -10.41 -43.14 -2.62
CA ILE A 570 -10.37 -41.86 -3.32
C ILE A 570 -9.86 -42.07 -4.76
N PRO A 571 -10.59 -41.60 -5.80
CA PRO A 571 -10.10 -41.61 -7.17
C PRO A 571 -9.05 -40.51 -7.39
N ARG A 572 -7.95 -40.86 -8.08
CA ARG A 572 -6.85 -39.98 -8.47
C ARG A 572 -6.50 -40.24 -9.94
N SER A 573 -5.88 -39.26 -10.61
CA SER A 573 -5.40 -39.41 -12.00
C SER A 573 -3.89 -39.16 -12.10
N VAL A 574 -3.24 -39.88 -13.01
CA VAL A 574 -1.82 -39.72 -13.30
C VAL A 574 -1.57 -38.40 -14.05
N LYS A 575 -0.66 -37.56 -13.56
CA LYS A 575 -0.35 -36.23 -14.15
C LYS A 575 0.93 -36.17 -15.00
N LYS A 576 1.79 -37.18 -14.95
CA LYS A 576 3.06 -37.28 -15.73
C LYS A 576 3.39 -38.76 -16.00
N GLY A 577 4.19 -39.03 -17.04
CA GLY A 577 4.64 -40.38 -17.40
C GLY A 577 3.65 -41.18 -18.27
N PRO A 578 3.97 -42.43 -18.64
CA PRO A 578 3.29 -43.19 -19.70
C PRO A 578 1.83 -43.58 -19.41
N ASN A 579 1.35 -43.38 -18.17
CA ASN A 579 -0.04 -43.63 -17.78
C ASN A 579 -0.87 -42.33 -17.62
N ILE A 580 -0.39 -41.18 -18.13
CA ILE A 580 -1.04 -39.88 -17.98
C ILE A 580 -2.54 -39.91 -18.32
N GLY A 581 -3.36 -39.28 -17.48
CA GLY A 581 -4.82 -39.28 -17.61
C GLY A 581 -5.53 -40.55 -17.13
N ARG A 582 -4.84 -41.69 -16.94
CA ARG A 582 -5.47 -42.89 -16.34
C ARG A 582 -5.87 -42.63 -14.89
N LEU A 583 -7.03 -43.17 -14.52
CA LEU A 583 -7.57 -43.13 -13.16
C LEU A 583 -7.10 -44.34 -12.34
N PHE A 584 -6.90 -44.12 -11.06
CA PHE A 584 -6.62 -45.15 -10.05
C PHE A 584 -7.30 -44.75 -8.73
N TYR A 585 -7.44 -45.71 -7.82
CA TYR A 585 -8.07 -45.58 -6.52
C TYR A 585 -7.04 -45.86 -5.41
N VAL A 586 -7.09 -45.08 -4.34
CA VAL A 586 -6.22 -45.27 -3.15
C VAL A 586 -7.02 -45.20 -1.85
N CYS A 587 -6.48 -45.76 -0.76
CA CYS A 587 -7.09 -45.62 0.57
C CYS A 587 -7.33 -44.13 0.92
N ALA A 588 -8.48 -43.85 1.56
CA ALA A 588 -8.94 -42.50 1.86
C ALA A 588 -8.29 -41.87 3.11
N ARG A 589 -7.71 -42.68 4.01
CA ARG A 589 -7.13 -42.23 5.28
C ARG A 589 -5.77 -41.55 5.10
N ALA A 590 -5.40 -40.69 6.05
CA ALA A 590 -4.10 -40.03 6.07
C ALA A 590 -2.94 -41.02 6.30
N GLN A 591 -1.75 -40.68 5.83
CA GLN A 591 -0.53 -41.43 6.12
C GLN A 591 -0.06 -41.17 7.56
N GLY A 592 0.42 -42.21 8.22
CA GLY A 592 0.87 -42.19 9.61
C GLY A 592 1.97 -43.23 9.84
N PRO A 593 2.44 -43.40 11.08
CA PRO A 593 3.41 -44.43 11.44
C PRO A 593 2.91 -45.83 11.04
N ALA A 594 3.81 -46.70 10.58
CA ALA A 594 3.46 -48.07 10.18
C ALA A 594 2.90 -48.93 11.33
N SER A 595 3.11 -48.52 12.58
CA SER A 595 2.54 -49.10 13.78
C SER A 595 1.08 -48.69 14.06
N ASN A 596 0.54 -47.68 13.38
CA ASN A 596 -0.83 -47.22 13.58
C ASN A 596 -1.79 -47.93 12.60
N PRO A 597 -2.67 -48.85 13.06
CA PRO A 597 -3.61 -49.55 12.18
C PRO A 597 -4.67 -48.62 11.57
N GLU A 598 -4.91 -47.44 12.15
CA GLU A 598 -5.85 -46.46 11.63
C GLU A 598 -5.28 -45.63 10.46
N ALA A 599 -3.96 -45.63 10.26
CA ALA A 599 -3.30 -44.91 9.18
C ALA A 599 -3.47 -45.59 7.81
N ASN A 600 -3.09 -44.90 6.72
CA ASN A 600 -3.28 -45.36 5.35
C ASN A 600 -2.67 -46.75 5.09
N CYS A 601 -3.52 -47.73 4.76
CA CYS A 601 -3.13 -49.13 4.58
C CYS A 601 -2.45 -49.44 3.22
N GLY A 602 -1.87 -48.45 2.54
CA GLY A 602 -1.14 -48.60 1.27
C GLY A 602 -1.98 -49.10 0.08
N HIS A 603 -3.30 -49.20 0.21
CA HIS A 603 -4.16 -49.78 -0.83
C HIS A 603 -4.14 -48.93 -2.10
N PHE A 604 -3.91 -49.59 -3.24
CA PHE A 604 -3.88 -49.03 -4.58
C PHE A 604 -4.58 -49.97 -5.58
N GLN A 605 -5.38 -49.42 -6.51
CA GLN A 605 -6.03 -50.18 -7.59
C GLN A 605 -6.23 -49.31 -8.84
N TRP A 606 -5.88 -49.79 -10.03
CA TRP A 606 -6.21 -49.09 -11.29
C TRP A 606 -7.71 -49.09 -11.57
N ALA A 607 -8.24 -48.00 -12.15
CA ALA A 607 -9.63 -47.97 -12.59
C ALA A 607 -9.84 -48.83 -13.86
N PRO A 608 -11.02 -49.46 -14.02
CA PRO A 608 -11.35 -50.21 -15.24
C PRO A 608 -11.24 -49.33 -16.48
N GLY A 609 -10.35 -49.72 -17.41
CA GLY A 609 -10.30 -49.10 -18.72
C GLY A 609 -11.46 -49.59 -19.58
N LYS A 610 -12.09 -48.71 -20.36
CA LYS A 610 -12.95 -49.17 -21.46
C LYS A 610 -12.09 -49.95 -22.46
N SER A 611 -12.35 -51.25 -22.59
CA SER A 611 -11.91 -52.02 -23.76
C SER A 611 -12.47 -51.36 -25.02
N LYS A 612 -11.63 -51.22 -26.06
CA LYS A 612 -12.15 -50.93 -27.40
C LYS A 612 -12.89 -52.17 -27.88
N GLU A 613 -14.21 -52.09 -28.02
CA GLU A 613 -14.97 -53.05 -28.79
C GLU A 613 -14.43 -53.04 -30.22
N LYS A 614 -13.96 -54.20 -30.70
CA LYS A 614 -13.57 -54.36 -32.11
C LYS A 614 -14.84 -54.53 -32.93
N SER A 615 -15.25 -53.49 -33.65
CA SER A 615 -16.30 -53.64 -34.67
C SER A 615 -15.84 -54.62 -35.75
N SER A 616 -16.60 -55.68 -35.98
CA SER A 616 -16.32 -56.69 -36.99
C SER A 616 -16.47 -56.13 -38.41
N LYS A 617 -15.43 -56.29 -39.24
CA LYS A 617 -15.56 -56.43 -40.69
C LYS A 617 -14.78 -57.66 -41.12
N GLU A 618 -15.39 -58.46 -41.98
CA GLU A 618 -14.81 -59.70 -42.47
C GLU A 618 -13.67 -59.44 -43.47
N LYS A 619 -12.64 -60.31 -43.44
CA LYS A 619 -12.25 -61.09 -44.63
C LYS A 619 -11.27 -62.24 -44.27
N ARG A 620 -11.80 -63.46 -44.35
CA ARG A 620 -11.18 -64.75 -44.72
C ARG A 620 -9.81 -65.17 -44.11
N HIS A 621 -9.88 -66.30 -43.39
CA HIS A 621 -9.09 -67.54 -43.56
C HIS A 621 -7.86 -67.89 -42.68
N PHE A 622 -7.73 -69.22 -42.50
CA PHE A 622 -6.65 -70.07 -41.98
C PHE A 622 -6.15 -69.92 -40.52
N ALA A 623 -6.93 -70.50 -39.60
CA ALA A 623 -6.63 -71.70 -38.78
C ALA A 623 -5.34 -71.84 -37.92
N SER A 624 -5.51 -72.54 -36.77
CA SER A 624 -4.51 -73.24 -35.92
C SER A 624 -3.44 -72.42 -35.18
N ASN A 625 -2.93 -72.83 -34.01
CA ASN A 625 -3.53 -73.51 -32.84
C ASN A 625 -2.63 -73.27 -31.59
N GLU A 626 -3.08 -73.63 -30.38
CA GLU A 626 -2.27 -73.73 -29.12
C GLU A 626 -1.66 -72.41 -28.56
N SER A 627 -1.73 -72.08 -27.26
CA SER A 627 -1.07 -72.65 -26.05
C SER A 627 0.44 -72.30 -25.95
N GLY A 628 0.99 -71.80 -24.84
CA GLY A 628 0.42 -71.44 -23.53
C GLY A 628 1.49 -70.85 -22.56
N THR A 629 1.19 -70.80 -21.26
CA THR A 629 2.12 -70.62 -20.11
C THR A 629 2.97 -69.33 -19.94
N SER A 630 2.97 -68.82 -18.70
CA SER A 630 3.99 -67.97 -18.04
C SER A 630 5.22 -68.82 -17.59
N PRO A 631 6.40 -68.27 -17.15
CA PRO A 631 6.59 -67.01 -16.41
C PRO A 631 7.91 -66.22 -16.66
N CYS A 632 8.17 -65.23 -15.79
CA CYS A 632 9.45 -64.56 -15.49
C CYS A 632 10.59 -65.56 -15.09
N PRO A 633 11.91 -65.22 -15.11
CA PRO A 633 12.47 -64.00 -14.48
C PRO A 633 13.76 -63.34 -15.04
N SER A 634 14.22 -62.36 -14.26
CA SER A 634 15.46 -61.54 -14.25
C SER A 634 16.80 -62.08 -14.79
N ILE A 635 17.61 -61.19 -15.39
CA ILE A 635 19.06 -60.87 -15.15
C ILE A 635 19.47 -59.77 -16.19
N LEU A 636 20.07 -58.61 -15.89
CA LEU A 636 21.39 -58.20 -15.32
C LEU A 636 22.57 -58.19 -16.33
N MET A 637 23.35 -57.07 -16.34
CA MET A 637 24.61 -56.78 -17.08
C MET A 637 24.50 -56.66 -18.64
N THR A 638 24.84 -55.59 -19.39
CA THR A 638 25.83 -54.46 -19.42
C THR A 638 26.98 -54.66 -20.45
N TRP A 639 27.42 -53.54 -21.06
CA TRP A 639 28.66 -53.28 -21.86
C TRP A 639 28.69 -53.50 -23.40
N ARG A 640 28.99 -52.39 -24.13
CA ARG A 640 29.84 -52.25 -25.36
C ARG A 640 29.36 -52.86 -26.71
N CYS A 641 29.80 -52.43 -27.91
CA CYS A 641 30.59 -51.26 -28.40
C CYS A 641 30.48 -51.04 -29.94
N ILE A 642 31.07 -49.92 -30.42
CA ILE A 642 31.86 -49.75 -31.69
C ILE A 642 31.20 -49.48 -33.08
N CYS A 643 31.80 -48.48 -33.78
CA CYS A 643 31.79 -48.10 -35.22
C CYS A 643 30.49 -47.67 -35.95
N GLY A 644 30.55 -46.86 -37.02
CA GLY A 644 31.71 -46.29 -37.75
C GLY A 644 31.43 -44.99 -38.54
N GLU A 645 32.43 -44.47 -39.28
CA GLU A 645 32.47 -43.10 -39.85
C GLU A 645 32.33 -42.96 -41.40
N ARG A 646 32.31 -41.68 -41.88
CA ARG A 646 32.64 -41.09 -43.22
C ARG A 646 31.42 -40.73 -44.10
N ARG A 647 31.15 -39.48 -44.55
CA ARG A 647 31.89 -38.36 -45.25
C ARG A 647 31.78 -38.46 -46.81
N PRO A 648 31.90 -37.35 -47.62
CA PRO A 648 31.64 -35.91 -47.39
C PRO A 648 31.14 -35.01 -48.60
N GLY A 649 30.43 -33.89 -48.32
CA GLY A 649 30.42 -32.60 -49.09
C GLY A 649 29.83 -32.53 -50.53
N PRO A 650 29.74 -31.35 -51.22
CA PRO A 650 29.95 -29.91 -50.86
C PRO A 650 28.60 -29.09 -50.98
N GLY A 651 28.42 -27.77 -51.25
CA GLY A 651 29.25 -26.53 -51.33
C GLY A 651 28.52 -25.31 -52.02
N LEU A 652 29.01 -24.06 -51.79
CA LEU A 652 28.76 -22.75 -52.52
C LEU A 652 27.32 -22.15 -52.58
N SER A 653 27.02 -20.96 -52.01
CA SER A 653 27.13 -19.54 -52.51
C SER A 653 25.92 -19.03 -53.37
N SER A 654 25.46 -17.76 -53.43
CA SER A 654 25.98 -16.46 -52.92
C SER A 654 24.86 -15.39 -52.59
N ARG A 655 25.04 -14.08 -52.89
CA ARG A 655 24.23 -12.88 -52.45
C ARG A 655 23.18 -12.44 -53.54
N HIS A 656 22.20 -11.53 -53.38
CA HIS A 656 22.25 -10.12 -52.91
C HIS A 656 20.88 -9.35 -52.97
N ARG A 657 20.75 -8.25 -52.18
CA ARG A 657 19.99 -6.96 -52.40
C ARG A 657 18.46 -6.82 -52.13
N THR A 658 18.12 -5.58 -51.76
CA THR A 658 16.82 -4.90 -51.43
C THR A 658 16.51 -3.84 -52.55
N PRO A 659 15.64 -2.77 -52.48
CA PRO A 659 14.84 -2.14 -51.38
C PRO A 659 13.45 -1.49 -51.76
N PHE A 660 12.88 -0.67 -50.84
CA PHE A 660 11.94 0.48 -50.98
C PHE A 660 10.40 0.43 -50.66
N ILE A 661 10.07 1.03 -49.50
CA ILE A 661 8.99 2.00 -49.08
C ILE A 661 8.00 2.51 -50.18
N ILE A 662 6.66 2.66 -49.97
CA ILE A 662 5.90 3.84 -49.42
C ILE A 662 4.40 3.51 -49.10
N TYR A 663 3.78 4.26 -48.15
CA TYR A 663 2.37 4.23 -47.64
C TYR A 663 1.49 5.36 -48.26
N PRO A 664 0.11 5.40 -48.23
CA PRO A 664 -0.70 5.60 -46.99
C PRO A 664 -2.23 5.24 -46.98
N SER A 665 -2.91 5.51 -45.82
CA SER A 665 -4.36 5.90 -45.68
C SER A 665 -5.46 4.82 -45.89
N MET A 666 -6.60 4.72 -45.18
CA MET A 666 -7.25 5.45 -44.06
C MET A 666 -8.12 4.46 -43.20
N ALA A 667 -8.83 4.93 -42.15
CA ALA A 667 -9.56 4.10 -41.16
C ALA A 667 -10.92 3.53 -41.66
N SER A 668 -11.66 2.60 -40.99
CA SER A 668 -11.71 2.07 -39.60
C SER A 668 -12.43 0.66 -39.59
N SER A 669 -12.81 -0.07 -38.51
CA SER A 669 -12.82 0.10 -37.03
C SER A 669 -12.90 -1.27 -36.28
N ASN A 670 -12.90 -1.24 -34.94
CA ASN A 670 -13.39 -2.20 -33.92
C ASN A 670 -13.70 -3.69 -34.26
N SER A 671 -12.96 -4.62 -33.64
CA SER A 671 -13.44 -5.29 -32.39
C SER A 671 -12.41 -6.22 -31.71
N ASN A 672 -12.47 -6.24 -30.36
CA ASN A 672 -11.90 -7.15 -29.35
C ASN A 672 -10.82 -8.20 -29.74
N SER A 673 -9.62 -8.04 -29.15
CA SER A 673 -8.59 -9.07 -29.04
C SER A 673 -8.31 -9.46 -27.58
N SER A 674 -7.87 -10.69 -27.34
CA SER A 674 -7.40 -11.17 -26.03
C SER A 674 -5.89 -10.96 -25.89
N SER A 675 -5.46 -10.05 -24.99
CA SER A 675 -4.07 -9.66 -24.81
C SER A 675 -3.30 -10.52 -23.79
N ASN A 676 -1.98 -10.64 -24.00
CA ASN A 676 -1.10 -11.53 -23.24
C ASN A 676 -0.52 -10.80 -22.00
N PRO A 677 -0.40 -11.41 -20.79
CA PRO A 677 0.07 -10.68 -19.60
C PRO A 677 1.49 -10.09 -19.71
N LEU A 678 2.36 -10.68 -20.53
CA LEU A 678 3.69 -10.12 -20.83
C LEU A 678 3.62 -8.87 -21.70
N GLU A 679 2.69 -8.80 -22.65
CA GLU A 679 2.42 -7.59 -23.45
C GLU A 679 1.83 -6.49 -22.56
N ALA A 680 0.97 -6.83 -21.60
CA ALA A 680 0.40 -5.88 -20.66
C ALA A 680 1.47 -5.20 -19.77
N MET A 681 2.47 -5.95 -19.28
CA MET A 681 3.60 -5.37 -18.54
C MET A 681 4.56 -4.59 -19.45
N GLY A 682 4.87 -5.08 -20.65
CA GLY A 682 5.65 -4.31 -21.64
C GLY A 682 4.99 -2.97 -21.98
N ALA A 683 3.68 -2.98 -22.19
CA ALA A 683 2.89 -1.77 -22.42
C ALA A 683 2.86 -0.85 -21.18
N PHE A 684 2.90 -1.37 -19.95
CA PHE A 684 2.95 -0.53 -18.74
C PHE A 684 4.29 0.21 -18.61
N PHE A 685 5.42 -0.47 -18.79
CA PHE A 685 6.73 0.16 -18.77
C PHE A 685 6.95 1.13 -19.94
N SER A 686 6.43 0.81 -21.14
CA SER A 686 6.39 1.78 -22.25
C SER A 686 5.60 3.01 -21.82
N LYS A 687 4.34 2.87 -21.38
CA LYS A 687 3.48 3.99 -20.95
C LYS A 687 4.13 4.89 -19.92
N GLN A 688 4.87 4.36 -18.94
CA GLN A 688 5.54 5.20 -17.94
C GLN A 688 6.74 5.99 -18.53
N VAL A 689 7.55 5.35 -19.38
CA VAL A 689 8.63 6.02 -20.12
C VAL A 689 8.07 7.06 -21.10
N ASP A 690 7.00 6.72 -21.79
CA ASP A 690 6.33 7.57 -22.79
C ASP A 690 5.58 8.75 -22.12
N ARG A 691 5.02 8.58 -20.92
CA ARG A 691 4.52 9.70 -20.11
C ARG A 691 5.65 10.64 -19.69
N ARG A 692 6.81 10.12 -19.26
CA ARG A 692 7.98 10.97 -18.93
C ARG A 692 8.51 11.73 -20.16
N LYS A 693 8.49 11.12 -21.36
CA LYS A 693 8.72 11.82 -22.63
C LYS A 693 7.68 12.92 -22.83
N LEU A 694 6.38 12.60 -22.73
CA LEU A 694 5.27 13.54 -22.96
C LEU A 694 5.31 14.75 -22.03
N VAL A 695 5.49 14.55 -20.72
CA VAL A 695 5.70 15.63 -19.73
C VAL A 695 6.90 16.51 -20.11
N THR A 696 7.95 15.93 -20.69
CA THR A 696 9.14 16.67 -21.15
C THR A 696 8.86 17.43 -22.46
N THR A 697 8.06 16.85 -23.38
CA THR A 697 7.63 17.49 -24.62
C THR A 697 6.73 18.69 -24.34
N GLU A 698 5.66 18.54 -23.55
CA GLU A 698 4.75 19.63 -23.20
C GLU A 698 5.46 20.78 -22.46
N LYS A 699 6.42 20.46 -21.57
CA LYS A 699 7.27 21.48 -20.94
C LYS A 699 8.09 22.28 -21.96
N ARG A 700 8.63 21.63 -22.99
CA ARG A 700 9.34 22.32 -24.08
C ARG A 700 8.39 23.12 -24.93
N ALA A 701 7.19 22.61 -25.22
CA ALA A 701 6.19 23.31 -26.00
C ALA A 701 5.80 24.63 -25.32
N LEU A 702 5.45 24.62 -24.01
CA LEU A 702 5.20 25.86 -23.26
C LEU A 702 6.42 26.81 -23.22
N ALA A 703 7.65 26.28 -23.11
CA ALA A 703 8.87 27.12 -23.14
C ALA A 703 9.14 27.76 -24.52
N THR A 704 8.94 27.00 -25.60
CA THR A 704 9.00 27.50 -26.99
C THR A 704 7.90 28.53 -27.22
N ARG A 705 6.71 28.30 -26.68
CA ARG A 705 5.53 29.17 -26.81
C ARG A 705 5.69 30.49 -26.07
N LEU A 706 6.26 30.46 -24.86
CA LEU A 706 6.74 31.65 -24.16
C LEU A 706 7.76 32.43 -25.01
N SER A 707 8.67 31.72 -25.68
CA SER A 707 9.70 32.34 -26.54
C SER A 707 9.16 32.88 -27.87
N SER A 708 8.00 32.41 -28.36
CA SER A 708 7.40 32.85 -29.63
C SER A 708 6.29 33.89 -29.48
N SER A 709 5.54 33.82 -28.37
CA SER A 709 4.36 34.65 -28.12
C SER A 709 4.59 35.72 -27.06
N GLY A 710 5.65 35.60 -26.26
CA GLY A 710 5.92 36.48 -25.13
C GLY A 710 4.93 36.32 -23.99
N ASP A 711 5.02 37.23 -23.02
CA ASP A 711 4.18 37.29 -21.83
C ASP A 711 3.61 38.71 -21.58
N THR A 712 3.59 39.53 -22.63
CA THR A 712 3.06 40.90 -22.65
C THR A 712 1.54 40.90 -22.83
N PHE A 713 0.84 41.72 -22.06
CA PHE A 713 -0.62 41.89 -22.09
C PHE A 713 -1.00 43.27 -21.53
N PRO A 714 -2.25 43.73 -21.69
CA PRO A 714 -2.71 44.97 -21.07
C PRO A 714 -2.46 45.00 -19.56
N GLY A 715 -1.57 45.90 -19.13
CA GLY A 715 -1.15 46.01 -17.73
C GLY A 715 -0.01 45.08 -17.29
N SER A 716 0.68 44.38 -18.20
CA SER A 716 1.78 43.45 -17.84
C SER A 716 2.93 44.08 -17.04
N GLU A 717 3.17 45.37 -17.25
CA GLU A 717 4.23 46.15 -16.58
C GLU A 717 3.77 46.77 -15.25
N HIS A 718 2.48 46.70 -14.92
CA HIS A 718 1.99 47.21 -13.64
C HIS A 718 2.52 46.36 -12.48
N ARG A 719 2.94 47.04 -11.42
CA ARG A 719 3.32 46.49 -10.12
C ARG A 719 2.66 47.37 -9.06
N PRO A 720 1.76 46.85 -8.20
CA PRO A 720 1.19 47.62 -7.10
C PRO A 720 2.29 48.13 -6.16
N ALA A 721 2.08 49.30 -5.56
CA ALA A 721 3.04 49.87 -4.60
C ALA A 721 3.01 49.10 -3.28
N ASP A 722 1.81 48.73 -2.82
CA ASP A 722 1.56 47.79 -1.72
C ASP A 722 0.61 46.67 -2.18
N ARG A 723 1.15 45.47 -2.39
CA ARG A 723 0.33 44.29 -2.72
C ARG A 723 -0.72 43.95 -1.66
N LYS A 724 -0.57 44.41 -0.41
CA LYS A 724 -1.61 44.23 0.62
C LYS A 724 -2.83 45.13 0.37
N ARG A 725 -2.68 46.26 -0.31
CA ARG A 725 -3.69 47.32 -0.53
C ARG A 725 -3.96 47.61 -2.03
N TRP A 726 -3.70 46.64 -2.90
CA TRP A 726 -3.72 46.86 -4.35
C TRP A 726 -5.11 47.20 -4.92
N MET A 727 -6.22 46.78 -4.31
CA MET A 727 -7.56 47.19 -4.78
C MET A 727 -7.86 48.64 -4.41
N ALA A 728 -7.37 49.12 -3.26
CA ALA A 728 -7.46 50.52 -2.86
C ALA A 728 -6.69 51.46 -3.83
N GLU A 729 -5.53 51.04 -4.35
CA GLU A 729 -4.74 51.80 -5.35
C GLU A 729 -5.53 52.08 -6.65
N LEU A 730 -6.53 51.26 -6.98
CA LEU A 730 -7.34 51.43 -8.20
C LEU A 730 -8.59 52.31 -8.00
N GLY A 731 -8.87 52.76 -6.77
CA GLY A 731 -10.03 53.58 -6.42
C GLY A 731 -11.29 52.76 -6.21
N ALA A 732 -11.78 52.72 -4.96
CA ALA A 732 -12.98 51.94 -4.59
C ALA A 732 -14.27 52.44 -5.27
N ASP A 733 -14.30 53.71 -5.66
CA ASP A 733 -15.36 54.36 -6.43
C ASP A 733 -15.40 53.92 -7.91
N LYS A 734 -14.27 53.44 -8.45
CA LYS A 734 -14.10 53.08 -9.87
C LYS A 734 -14.14 51.58 -10.09
N LEU A 735 -13.47 50.82 -9.23
CA LEU A 735 -13.30 49.39 -9.38
C LEU A 735 -14.63 48.65 -9.15
N ARG A 736 -15.16 48.00 -10.19
CA ARG A 736 -16.33 47.12 -10.10
C ARG A 736 -15.93 45.65 -9.96
N VAL A 737 -16.71 44.87 -9.22
CA VAL A 737 -16.45 43.44 -8.93
C VAL A 737 -16.22 42.60 -10.19
N HIS A 738 -16.93 42.88 -11.29
CA HIS A 738 -16.75 42.18 -12.56
C HIS A 738 -15.44 42.54 -13.31
N GLN A 739 -14.80 43.69 -13.02
CA GLN A 739 -13.51 44.06 -13.63
C GLN A 739 -12.36 43.31 -12.98
N VAL A 740 -12.46 42.98 -11.70
CA VAL A 740 -11.41 42.30 -10.92
C VAL A 740 -11.04 40.95 -11.54
N VAL A 741 -9.75 40.78 -11.87
CA VAL A 741 -9.11 39.47 -11.97
C VAL A 741 -8.59 39.12 -10.57
N TRP A 742 -9.24 38.17 -9.92
CA TRP A 742 -9.00 37.78 -8.54
C TRP A 742 -7.84 36.77 -8.48
N PRO A 743 -6.67 37.14 -7.94
CA PRO A 743 -5.60 36.18 -7.66
C PRO A 743 -6.06 35.26 -6.53
N GLY A 744 -6.03 33.95 -6.77
CA GLY A 744 -6.51 32.95 -5.82
C GLY A 744 -5.50 31.87 -5.47
N THR A 745 -5.72 31.22 -4.33
CA THR A 745 -4.97 30.03 -3.92
C THR A 745 -5.84 28.78 -3.91
N HIS A 746 -5.31 27.69 -4.45
CA HIS A 746 -5.87 26.35 -4.28
C HIS A 746 -5.37 25.76 -2.94
N ASP A 747 -6.24 25.07 -2.21
CA ASP A 747 -6.06 24.49 -0.87
C ASP A 747 -5.22 25.39 0.06
N SER A 748 -5.72 26.61 0.27
CA SER A 748 -5.01 27.76 0.80
C SER A 748 -4.40 27.53 2.19
N ALA A 749 -5.14 26.87 3.08
CA ALA A 749 -4.76 26.69 4.48
C ALA A 749 -3.83 25.48 4.75
N THR A 750 -3.10 25.01 3.73
CA THR A 750 -2.24 23.81 3.81
C THR A 750 -0.80 24.05 4.30
N ASN A 751 -0.43 25.26 4.70
CA ASN A 751 0.95 25.60 5.13
C ASN A 751 1.50 24.73 6.29
N LYS A 752 0.63 24.33 7.22
CA LYS A 752 0.98 23.43 8.35
C LYS A 752 0.43 22.02 8.18
N ILE A 753 -0.04 21.64 6.98
CA ILE A 753 -0.67 20.34 6.71
C ILE A 753 0.28 19.18 6.97
N GLY A 754 -0.19 18.15 7.68
CA GLY A 754 0.56 16.92 7.92
C GLY A 754 1.93 17.10 8.59
N VAL A 755 2.69 16.00 8.63
CA VAL A 755 4.02 15.92 9.24
C VAL A 755 5.07 16.44 8.25
N PRO A 756 5.97 17.37 8.66
CA PRO A 756 7.08 17.83 7.81
C PRO A 756 7.88 16.67 7.23
N LEU A 757 8.33 16.80 5.98
CA LEU A 757 9.11 15.81 5.21
C LEU A 757 8.45 14.42 4.98
N VAL A 758 7.38 14.06 5.71
CA VAL A 758 6.69 12.76 5.60
C VAL A 758 5.42 12.86 4.77
N THR A 759 4.38 13.57 5.25
CA THR A 759 3.10 13.71 4.53
C THR A 759 2.91 15.09 3.93
N ARG A 760 3.49 16.14 4.54
CA ARG A 760 3.40 17.52 4.02
C ARG A 760 3.78 17.67 2.53
N PRO A 761 4.87 17.07 2.01
CA PRO A 761 5.25 17.24 0.59
C PRO A 761 4.21 16.75 -0.43
N PHE A 762 3.24 15.94 0.00
CA PHE A 762 2.22 15.32 -0.85
C PHE A 762 0.84 15.99 -0.77
N ALA A 763 0.63 16.90 0.18
CA ALA A 763 -0.65 17.59 0.39
C ALA A 763 -0.52 19.11 0.61
N GLN A 764 0.70 19.63 0.73
CA GLN A 764 0.94 21.06 0.83
C GLN A 764 0.77 21.72 -0.54
N CYS A 765 -0.21 22.62 -0.63
CA CYS A 765 -0.47 23.45 -1.80
C CYS A 765 0.00 24.90 -1.59
N GLN A 766 0.11 25.39 -0.35
CA GLN A 766 0.68 26.70 -0.02
C GLN A 766 1.77 26.60 1.06
N SER A 767 2.77 27.47 1.01
CA SER A 767 3.82 27.62 2.04
C SER A 767 3.46 28.63 3.13
N MET A 768 2.67 29.65 2.79
CA MET A 768 2.28 30.80 3.61
C MET A 768 0.96 30.56 4.37
N SER A 769 0.77 31.20 5.52
CA SER A 769 -0.54 31.36 6.17
C SER A 769 -1.56 32.08 5.29
N VAL A 770 -2.83 32.08 5.67
CA VAL A 770 -3.87 32.79 4.89
C VAL A 770 -3.67 34.29 5.03
N TYR A 771 -3.30 34.79 6.21
CA TYR A 771 -2.92 36.20 6.38
C TYR A 771 -1.72 36.60 5.50
N GLU A 772 -0.66 35.78 5.42
CA GLU A 772 0.49 36.04 4.54
C GLU A 772 0.09 36.00 3.05
N GLN A 773 -0.79 35.09 2.63
CA GLN A 773 -1.33 35.06 1.26
C GLN A 773 -2.13 36.32 0.94
N LEU A 774 -3.01 36.77 1.84
CA LEU A 774 -3.80 38.00 1.68
C LEU A 774 -2.89 39.25 1.66
N ALA A 775 -1.85 39.28 2.50
CA ALA A 775 -0.85 40.34 2.52
C ALA A 775 0.03 40.36 1.26
N MET A 776 0.29 39.21 0.63
CA MET A 776 0.93 39.12 -0.70
C MET A 776 -0.02 39.57 -1.83
N GLY A 777 -1.30 39.77 -1.55
CA GLY A 777 -2.30 40.31 -2.49
C GLY A 777 -3.33 39.30 -3.02
N THR A 778 -3.35 38.07 -2.49
CA THR A 778 -4.39 37.06 -2.77
C THR A 778 -5.78 37.59 -2.38
N ARG A 779 -6.80 37.34 -3.20
CA ARG A 779 -8.20 37.74 -2.93
C ARG A 779 -9.22 36.60 -3.05
N VAL A 780 -8.82 35.38 -3.45
CA VAL A 780 -9.64 34.16 -3.31
C VAL A 780 -8.90 33.10 -2.50
N VAL A 781 -9.57 32.54 -1.49
CA VAL A 781 -9.02 31.54 -0.55
C VAL A 781 -9.93 30.31 -0.57
N ASP A 782 -9.42 29.14 -1.00
CA ASP A 782 -10.14 27.85 -0.96
C ASP A 782 -9.71 27.05 0.28
N VAL A 783 -10.66 26.81 1.19
CA VAL A 783 -10.44 26.18 2.49
C VAL A 783 -11.28 24.91 2.57
N ARG A 784 -10.65 23.77 2.90
CA ARG A 784 -11.40 22.52 3.12
C ARG A 784 -11.47 22.16 4.59
N VAL A 785 -12.63 21.69 5.04
CA VAL A 785 -12.90 21.35 6.46
C VAL A 785 -13.50 19.96 6.65
N GLN A 786 -13.31 19.42 7.85
CA GLN A 786 -13.94 18.19 8.37
C GLN A 786 -14.85 18.49 9.58
N GLU A 787 -15.54 17.46 10.08
CA GLU A 787 -16.67 17.58 11.02
C GLU A 787 -16.36 18.32 12.34
N GLU A 788 -15.14 18.26 12.86
CA GLU A 788 -14.72 19.01 14.06
C GLU A 788 -14.24 20.45 13.76
N ARG A 789 -14.58 21.00 12.58
CA ARG A 789 -14.18 22.32 12.08
C ARG A 789 -12.65 22.48 11.93
N ARG A 790 -11.92 21.39 11.75
CA ARG A 790 -10.49 21.43 11.41
C ARG A 790 -10.31 21.65 9.91
N VAL A 791 -9.31 22.44 9.54
CA VAL A 791 -8.83 22.49 8.15
C VAL A 791 -8.20 21.15 7.79
N CYS A 792 -8.44 20.66 6.58
CA CYS A 792 -7.89 19.39 6.10
C CYS A 792 -7.55 19.43 4.59
N HIS A 793 -6.82 18.41 4.13
CA HIS A 793 -6.69 18.04 2.71
C HIS A 793 -6.59 16.51 2.64
N GLY A 794 -7.56 15.86 2.00
CA GLY A 794 -7.80 14.43 2.15
C GLY A 794 -8.02 14.06 3.62
N ILE A 795 -7.26 13.09 4.15
CA ILE A 795 -7.31 12.74 5.59
C ILE A 795 -6.46 13.63 6.49
N LEU A 796 -5.60 14.48 5.92
CA LEU A 796 -4.61 15.20 6.70
C LEU A 796 -5.26 16.45 7.27
N ALA A 797 -5.63 16.40 8.55
CA ALA A 797 -6.04 17.58 9.30
C ALA A 797 -4.83 18.49 9.63
N THR A 798 -5.10 19.77 9.85
CA THR A 798 -4.16 20.74 10.44
C THR A 798 -4.86 21.49 11.60
N TYR A 799 -4.74 22.81 11.69
CA TYR A 799 -5.35 23.66 12.71
C TYR A 799 -6.88 23.83 12.55
N PRO A 800 -7.60 24.29 13.60
CA PRO A 800 -9.00 24.70 13.50
C PRO A 800 -9.21 25.83 12.48
N VAL A 801 -10.35 25.83 11.80
CA VAL A 801 -10.70 26.86 10.81
C VAL A 801 -10.83 28.27 11.41
N ASP A 802 -11.05 28.38 12.73
CA ASP A 802 -10.95 29.64 13.47
C ASP A 802 -9.67 30.41 13.12
N VAL A 803 -8.52 29.75 13.00
CA VAL A 803 -7.25 30.41 12.63
C VAL A 803 -7.31 31.07 11.26
N VAL A 804 -8.08 30.51 10.31
CA VAL A 804 -8.29 31.10 8.98
C VAL A 804 -9.25 32.29 9.04
N LEU A 805 -10.31 32.19 9.85
CA LEU A 805 -11.26 33.28 10.05
C LEU A 805 -10.60 34.45 10.77
N ASP A 806 -9.75 34.17 11.75
CA ASP A 806 -8.98 35.16 12.50
C ASP A 806 -7.89 35.80 11.61
N ASP A 807 -7.21 35.04 10.74
CA ASP A 807 -6.29 35.55 9.68
C ASP A 807 -7.01 36.53 8.72
N VAL A 808 -8.23 36.18 8.28
CA VAL A 808 -9.07 37.02 7.40
C VAL A 808 -9.54 38.28 8.13
N SER A 809 -10.08 38.15 9.34
CA SER A 809 -10.54 39.28 10.17
C SER A 809 -9.38 40.24 10.48
N ARG A 810 -8.19 39.72 10.76
CA ARG A 810 -6.97 40.51 10.91
C ARG A 810 -6.66 41.30 9.64
N PHE A 811 -6.60 40.64 8.47
CA PHE A 811 -6.34 41.32 7.20
C PHE A 811 -7.36 42.44 6.93
N LEU A 812 -8.64 42.20 7.22
CA LEU A 812 -9.71 43.19 7.10
C LEU A 812 -9.60 44.34 8.11
N SER A 813 -9.03 44.13 9.29
CA SER A 813 -8.75 45.20 10.25
C SER A 813 -7.56 46.07 9.86
N GLU A 814 -6.62 45.53 9.07
CA GLU A 814 -5.40 46.22 8.62
C GLU A 814 -5.52 46.82 7.20
N THR A 815 -6.69 46.75 6.58
CA THR A 815 -7.02 47.25 5.23
C THR A 815 -8.37 47.94 5.19
N GLU A 816 -8.63 48.72 4.15
CA GLU A 816 -9.88 49.51 4.00
C GLU A 816 -10.76 48.95 2.87
N SER A 817 -10.29 49.02 1.62
CA SER A 817 -11.10 48.71 0.42
C SER A 817 -10.99 47.28 -0.12
N GLU A 818 -10.23 46.40 0.52
CA GLU A 818 -9.92 45.07 -0.03
C GLU A 818 -11.08 44.09 0.15
N LEU A 819 -11.49 43.42 -0.94
CA LEU A 819 -12.54 42.40 -0.94
C LEU A 819 -11.94 40.99 -0.95
N VAL A 820 -12.54 40.05 -0.22
CA VAL A 820 -12.07 38.66 -0.13
C VAL A 820 -13.19 37.69 -0.50
N ILE A 821 -12.94 36.79 -1.45
CA ILE A 821 -13.77 35.61 -1.70
C ILE A 821 -13.22 34.47 -0.84
N LEU A 822 -13.95 34.12 0.21
CA LEU A 822 -13.59 33.05 1.14
C LEU A 822 -14.43 31.82 0.81
N GLU A 823 -13.88 30.91 0.02
CA GLU A 823 -14.49 29.62 -0.28
C GLU A 823 -14.18 28.63 0.84
N ILE A 824 -15.22 28.05 1.44
CA ILE A 824 -15.08 26.97 2.41
C ILE A 824 -15.93 25.78 1.96
N ARG A 825 -15.32 24.60 1.86
CA ARG A 825 -15.94 23.36 1.39
C ARG A 825 -15.71 22.21 2.37
N THR A 826 -16.70 21.35 2.58
CA THR A 826 -16.47 20.09 3.31
C THR A 826 -15.66 19.14 2.42
N GLU A 827 -14.54 18.62 2.91
CA GLU A 827 -13.62 17.78 2.13
C GLU A 827 -14.26 16.44 1.73
N PHE A 828 -13.86 15.91 0.57
CA PHE A 828 -14.37 14.64 0.09
C PHE A 828 -14.00 13.48 1.02
N GLY A 829 -15.03 12.82 1.56
CA GLY A 829 -14.89 11.73 2.53
C GLY A 829 -15.28 12.11 3.95
N HIS A 830 -15.38 13.41 4.26
CA HIS A 830 -15.75 13.92 5.59
C HIS A 830 -17.21 14.39 5.68
N GLU A 831 -17.72 14.48 6.90
CA GLU A 831 -19.04 15.01 7.22
C GLU A 831 -19.01 16.54 7.40
N ASP A 832 -20.16 17.20 7.19
CA ASP A 832 -20.27 18.65 7.41
C ASP A 832 -20.15 18.98 8.90
N PRO A 833 -19.46 20.08 9.28
CA PRO A 833 -19.42 20.49 10.68
C PRO A 833 -20.82 20.95 11.13
N PRO A 834 -21.28 20.56 12.34
CA PRO A 834 -22.65 20.83 12.79
C PRO A 834 -22.89 22.32 13.03
N GLY A 835 -23.92 22.90 12.37
CA GLY A 835 -24.28 24.32 12.49
C GLY A 835 -23.23 25.29 11.93
N PHE A 836 -22.40 24.82 10.98
CA PHE A 836 -21.26 25.59 10.48
C PHE A 836 -21.64 26.84 9.69
N ASP A 837 -22.77 26.81 8.99
CA ASP A 837 -23.39 27.95 8.32
C ASP A 837 -23.61 29.12 9.30
N ARG A 838 -24.21 28.83 10.46
CA ARG A 838 -24.39 29.82 11.52
C ARG A 838 -23.05 30.25 12.13
N PHE A 839 -22.14 29.32 12.38
CA PHE A 839 -20.81 29.65 12.93
C PHE A 839 -20.03 30.61 12.02
N LEU A 840 -20.08 30.42 10.69
CA LEU A 840 -19.47 31.35 9.72
C LEU A 840 -20.16 32.71 9.71
N ALA A 841 -21.49 32.74 9.77
CA ALA A 841 -22.27 33.98 9.86
C ALA A 841 -21.96 34.76 11.15
N ASP A 842 -21.95 34.10 12.30
CA ASP A 842 -21.67 34.68 13.62
C ASP A 842 -20.18 35.14 13.74
N LYS A 843 -19.22 34.47 13.08
CA LYS A 843 -17.79 34.84 13.07
C LYS A 843 -17.44 36.00 12.13
N LEU A 844 -18.00 36.03 10.92
CA LEU A 844 -17.67 37.04 9.90
C LEU A 844 -18.59 38.27 9.96
N GLY A 845 -19.80 38.12 10.52
CA GLY A 845 -20.67 39.20 10.95
C GLY A 845 -20.92 40.27 9.88
N GLU A 846 -20.73 41.53 10.26
CA GLU A 846 -20.98 42.70 9.42
C GLU A 846 -20.05 42.81 8.20
N HIS A 847 -18.98 42.02 8.13
CA HIS A 847 -18.12 41.97 6.94
C HIS A 847 -18.71 41.11 5.81
N LEU A 848 -19.76 40.31 6.04
CA LEU A 848 -20.36 39.47 5.00
C LEU A 848 -21.13 40.28 3.95
N ILE A 849 -20.78 40.06 2.68
CA ILE A 849 -21.58 40.45 1.52
C ILE A 849 -22.61 39.32 1.30
N PRO A 850 -23.92 39.54 1.50
CA PRO A 850 -24.94 38.50 1.33
C PRO A 850 -25.08 38.07 -0.15
N GLN A 851 -25.75 36.94 -0.40
CA GLN A 851 -25.88 36.37 -1.75
C GLN A 851 -26.83 37.21 -2.64
N ASP A 852 -26.28 38.21 -3.30
CA ASP A 852 -26.91 39.12 -4.28
C ASP A 852 -26.11 39.14 -5.59
N GLU A 853 -26.77 38.93 -6.72
CA GLU A 853 -26.13 38.94 -8.04
C GLU A 853 -25.80 40.35 -8.54
N ALA A 854 -26.46 41.40 -8.03
CA ALA A 854 -26.11 42.78 -8.39
C ALA A 854 -24.68 43.14 -7.94
N VAL A 855 -24.11 42.41 -6.98
CA VAL A 855 -22.72 42.55 -6.50
C VAL A 855 -21.71 42.54 -7.65
N PHE A 856 -21.91 41.77 -8.72
CA PHE A 856 -20.99 41.78 -9.87
C PHE A 856 -20.87 43.17 -10.53
N HIS A 857 -21.96 43.94 -10.57
CA HIS A 857 -22.01 45.26 -11.20
C HIS A 857 -21.67 46.41 -10.24
N ARG A 858 -21.71 46.17 -8.92
CA ARG A 858 -21.39 47.17 -7.91
C ARG A 858 -19.92 47.58 -7.93
N THR A 859 -19.64 48.81 -7.53
CA THR A 859 -18.30 49.27 -7.16
C THR A 859 -17.88 48.69 -5.81
N VAL A 860 -16.59 48.71 -5.49
CA VAL A 860 -16.10 48.35 -4.14
C VAL A 860 -16.74 49.27 -3.09
N ALA A 861 -16.83 50.58 -3.35
CA ALA A 861 -17.43 51.55 -2.43
C ALA A 861 -18.92 51.29 -2.15
N GLU A 862 -19.68 50.77 -3.11
CA GLU A 862 -21.09 50.37 -2.96
C GLU A 862 -21.29 49.08 -2.14
N LEU A 863 -20.20 48.41 -1.71
CA LEU A 863 -20.21 47.22 -0.88
C LEU A 863 -19.74 47.50 0.56
N LEU A 864 -18.83 48.46 0.75
CA LEU A 864 -18.28 48.80 2.07
C LEU A 864 -19.40 49.18 3.08
N PRO A 865 -19.30 48.75 4.36
CA PRO A 865 -18.17 48.07 5.00
C PRO A 865 -18.13 46.53 4.82
N ARG A 866 -19.04 45.96 4.03
CA ARG A 866 -19.07 44.51 3.73
C ARG A 866 -17.99 44.19 2.71
N ARG A 867 -17.17 43.17 2.99
CA ARG A 867 -15.93 42.86 2.26
C ARG A 867 -15.68 41.38 1.99
N VAL A 868 -16.44 40.47 2.61
CA VAL A 868 -16.25 39.02 2.45
C VAL A 868 -17.41 38.39 1.69
N ILE A 869 -17.11 37.83 0.52
CA ILE A 869 -18.00 36.90 -0.20
C ILE A 869 -17.66 35.50 0.31
N CYS A 870 -18.36 35.03 1.34
CA CYS A 870 -18.12 33.70 1.89
C CYS A 870 -18.95 32.64 1.14
N VAL A 871 -18.29 31.78 0.36
CA VAL A 871 -18.93 30.70 -0.41
C VAL A 871 -18.89 29.42 0.41
N TRP A 872 -20.04 28.98 0.95
CA TRP A 872 -20.16 27.74 1.70
C TRP A 872 -20.62 26.58 0.80
N LYS A 873 -19.81 25.51 0.75
CA LYS A 873 -20.06 24.29 -0.04
C LYS A 873 -20.21 23.06 0.88
N PRO A 874 -21.36 22.87 1.53
CA PRO A 874 -21.66 21.65 2.31
C PRO A 874 -21.86 20.41 1.41
N ARG A 875 -21.69 19.21 1.99
CA ARG A 875 -21.93 17.92 1.34
C ARG A 875 -23.30 17.30 1.62
N LYS A 876 -23.93 17.61 2.76
CA LYS A 876 -25.23 17.05 3.19
C LYS A 876 -26.20 18.08 3.75
N SER A 877 -25.68 19.12 4.38
CA SER A 877 -26.44 20.26 4.87
C SER A 877 -27.08 21.02 3.70
N PRO A 878 -28.24 21.66 3.88
CA PRO A 878 -28.84 22.47 2.82
C PRO A 878 -27.86 23.58 2.39
N PRO A 879 -27.70 23.84 1.08
CA PRO A 879 -26.90 24.96 0.62
C PRO A 879 -27.58 26.29 0.99
N PRO A 880 -26.82 27.39 1.14
CA PRO A 880 -27.38 28.74 1.27
C PRO A 880 -28.35 29.10 0.13
N ARG A 881 -29.30 29.99 0.41
CA ARG A 881 -30.33 30.43 -0.54
C ARG A 881 -30.07 31.88 -0.98
N PRO A 882 -30.69 32.34 -2.09
CA PRO A 882 -30.67 33.75 -2.46
C PRO A 882 -31.08 34.67 -1.31
N GLY A 883 -30.26 35.68 -1.02
CA GLY A 883 -30.44 36.59 0.11
C GLY A 883 -29.87 36.12 1.46
N ASP A 884 -29.45 34.86 1.64
CA ASP A 884 -28.77 34.43 2.87
C ASP A 884 -27.38 35.11 2.99
N PRO A 885 -26.79 35.23 4.22
CA PRO A 885 -25.48 35.88 4.42
C PRO A 885 -24.29 35.16 3.78
N LEU A 886 -24.44 33.86 3.49
CA LEU A 886 -23.44 33.02 2.82
C LEU A 886 -23.85 32.74 1.38
N TRP A 887 -22.87 32.64 0.50
CA TRP A 887 -23.05 32.30 -0.90
C TRP A 887 -23.03 30.79 -1.09
N SER A 888 -23.92 30.28 -1.92
CA SER A 888 -24.02 28.87 -2.26
C SER A 888 -23.01 28.44 -3.33
N ALA A 889 -22.70 27.13 -3.32
CA ALA A 889 -21.70 26.52 -4.21
C ALA A 889 -21.86 26.85 -5.70
N GLY A 890 -23.08 27.09 -6.17
CA GLY A 890 -23.38 27.38 -7.58
C GLY A 890 -22.81 28.71 -8.10
N TYR A 891 -22.37 29.62 -7.22
CA TYR A 891 -21.84 30.93 -7.60
C TYR A 891 -20.33 30.98 -7.84
N LEU A 892 -19.58 29.92 -7.53
CA LEU A 892 -18.15 29.81 -7.84
C LEU A 892 -17.87 28.49 -8.54
N LYS A 893 -17.78 28.56 -9.87
CA LYS A 893 -17.71 27.41 -10.79
C LYS A 893 -16.27 27.15 -11.24
N ASP A 894 -15.79 25.95 -11.00
CA ASP A 894 -14.49 25.42 -11.42
C ASP A 894 -14.65 24.49 -12.64
N ASN A 895 -13.84 24.69 -13.69
CA ASN A 895 -13.75 23.75 -14.84
C ASN A 895 -12.45 22.95 -14.75
N TRP A 896 -12.33 22.18 -13.67
CA TRP A 896 -11.12 21.41 -13.38
C TRP A 896 -10.96 20.19 -14.30
N ILE A 897 -9.75 20.01 -14.84
CA ILE A 897 -9.29 18.71 -15.32
C ILE A 897 -8.15 18.19 -14.46
N ASP A 898 -8.26 16.91 -14.10
CA ASP A 898 -7.27 16.14 -13.37
C ASP A 898 -6.19 15.62 -14.34
N THR A 899 -5.02 16.27 -14.36
CA THR A 899 -3.88 15.94 -15.22
C THR A 899 -2.55 16.49 -14.69
N ASP A 900 -1.45 15.74 -14.87
CA ASP A 900 -0.08 16.16 -14.55
C ASP A 900 0.66 16.81 -15.75
N LEU A 901 -0.04 16.91 -16.88
CA LEU A 901 0.45 17.37 -18.19
C LEU A 901 0.21 18.89 -18.36
N PRO A 902 1.26 19.72 -18.41
CA PRO A 902 1.12 21.17 -18.26
C PRO A 902 0.58 21.90 -19.50
N GLU A 903 0.92 21.50 -20.72
CA GLU A 903 0.37 22.09 -21.94
C GLU A 903 -1.07 21.63 -22.15
N THR A 904 -1.35 20.34 -21.90
CA THR A 904 -2.70 19.80 -21.88
C THR A 904 -3.59 20.58 -20.90
N LYS A 905 -3.09 20.92 -19.71
CA LYS A 905 -3.81 21.76 -18.73
C LYS A 905 -3.98 23.19 -19.22
N PHE A 906 -2.94 23.80 -19.77
CA PHE A 906 -2.93 25.17 -20.28
C PHE A 906 -3.96 25.37 -21.41
N GLU A 907 -3.97 24.53 -22.44
CA GLU A 907 -4.97 24.61 -23.52
C GLU A 907 -6.37 24.23 -23.06
N SER A 908 -6.51 23.29 -22.12
CA SER A 908 -7.83 23.00 -21.53
C SER A 908 -8.37 24.20 -20.75
N ASN A 909 -7.53 24.92 -20.01
CA ASN A 909 -7.90 26.14 -19.31
C ASN A 909 -8.33 27.25 -20.31
N LEU A 910 -7.58 27.46 -21.41
CA LEU A 910 -7.97 28.41 -22.46
C LEU A 910 -9.29 28.02 -23.15
N LYS A 911 -9.48 26.72 -23.44
CA LYS A 911 -10.71 26.20 -24.04
C LYS A 911 -11.93 26.41 -23.14
N PHE A 912 -11.83 26.07 -21.85
CA PHE A 912 -12.93 26.29 -20.91
C PHE A 912 -13.18 27.78 -20.63
N LEU A 913 -12.13 28.61 -20.61
CA LEU A 913 -12.25 30.07 -20.54
C LEU A 913 -13.04 30.61 -21.75
N GLY A 914 -12.72 30.15 -22.96
CA GLY A 914 -13.39 30.56 -24.19
C GLY A 914 -14.89 30.23 -24.22
N GLN A 915 -15.30 29.15 -23.57
CA GLN A 915 -16.71 28.73 -23.44
C GLN A 915 -17.54 29.61 -22.48
N GLN A 916 -16.92 30.45 -21.63
CA GLN A 916 -17.66 31.28 -20.70
C GLN A 916 -18.16 32.59 -21.35
N PRO A 917 -19.25 33.20 -20.83
CA PRO A 917 -19.64 34.56 -21.23
C PRO A 917 -18.60 35.61 -20.75
N PRO A 918 -18.52 36.78 -21.39
CA PRO A 918 -17.75 37.95 -20.90
C PRO A 918 -18.07 38.29 -19.44
N VAL A 919 -17.10 38.83 -18.68
CA VAL A 919 -17.32 39.15 -17.25
C VAL A 919 -18.48 40.11 -16.99
N ALA A 920 -18.73 41.05 -17.90
CA ALA A 920 -19.83 42.01 -17.81
C ALA A 920 -21.24 41.36 -17.92
N GLY A 921 -21.35 40.11 -18.37
CA GLY A 921 -22.61 39.36 -18.48
C GLY A 921 -22.75 38.24 -17.45
N ARG A 922 -21.95 38.22 -16.38
CA ARG A 922 -21.90 37.10 -15.42
C ARG A 922 -22.77 37.31 -14.19
N ARG A 923 -23.46 36.22 -13.83
CA ARG A 923 -24.16 36.02 -12.55
C ARG A 923 -23.42 35.03 -11.63
N PHE A 924 -22.24 34.56 -12.03
CA PHE A 924 -21.42 33.58 -11.31
C PHE A 924 -19.92 33.90 -11.51
N PHE A 925 -19.10 33.65 -10.50
CA PHE A 925 -17.65 33.61 -10.63
C PHE A 925 -17.22 32.33 -11.35
N TYR A 926 -16.23 32.45 -12.24
CA TYR A 926 -15.60 31.32 -12.91
C TYR A 926 -14.11 31.25 -12.58
N ARG A 927 -13.67 30.07 -12.12
CA ARG A 927 -12.33 29.76 -11.66
C ARG A 927 -11.53 29.02 -12.74
N VAL A 928 -10.37 29.56 -13.06
CA VAL A 928 -9.32 28.94 -13.89
C VAL A 928 -8.15 28.62 -12.98
N GLU A 929 -7.65 27.38 -13.03
CA GLU A 929 -6.65 26.90 -12.07
C GLU A 929 -5.33 26.58 -12.77
N ASN A 930 -4.31 27.40 -12.49
CA ASN A 930 -2.94 27.28 -12.98
C ASN A 930 -2.13 26.27 -12.15
N THR A 931 -2.71 25.10 -11.87
CA THR A 931 -2.00 23.98 -11.25
C THR A 931 -2.42 22.65 -11.87
N VAL A 932 -1.53 21.67 -11.74
CA VAL A 932 -1.59 20.34 -12.36
C VAL A 932 -1.55 19.26 -11.28
N THR A 933 -2.40 18.26 -11.45
CA THR A 933 -2.68 17.21 -10.47
C THR A 933 -1.61 16.12 -10.52
N PRO A 934 -1.00 15.70 -9.39
CA PRO A 934 -0.11 14.54 -9.38
C PRO A 934 -0.83 13.26 -9.84
N LYS A 935 -0.35 12.63 -10.92
CA LYS A 935 -0.91 11.37 -11.44
C LYS A 935 -0.23 10.14 -10.85
N ALA A 936 -1.05 9.13 -10.52
CA ALA A 936 -0.66 7.93 -9.78
C ALA A 936 0.12 6.87 -10.60
N ASP A 937 0.54 7.19 -11.83
CA ASP A 937 1.36 6.30 -12.68
C ASP A 937 2.88 6.56 -12.54
N ASN A 938 3.29 7.40 -11.58
CA ASN A 938 4.68 7.58 -11.16
C ASN A 938 4.79 7.45 -9.61
N PRO A 939 5.69 6.61 -9.04
CA PRO A 939 5.53 6.14 -7.65
C PRO A 939 5.64 7.18 -6.53
N VAL A 940 6.26 8.33 -6.82
CA VAL A 940 6.40 9.45 -5.89
C VAL A 940 6.30 10.76 -6.69
N LEU A 941 5.31 11.59 -6.37
CA LEU A 941 5.18 12.96 -6.87
C LEU A 941 4.71 13.86 -5.74
N CYS A 942 5.64 14.64 -5.17
CA CYS A 942 5.31 15.75 -4.28
C CYS A 942 4.59 16.86 -5.07
N VAL A 943 3.74 17.66 -4.43
CA VAL A 943 2.89 18.68 -5.10
C VAL A 943 3.76 19.70 -5.85
N TRP A 944 4.72 20.33 -5.17
CA TRP A 944 5.60 21.38 -5.71
C TRP A 944 6.33 21.00 -7.02
N PRO A 945 7.00 19.84 -7.16
CA PRO A 945 7.53 19.33 -8.43
C PRO A 945 6.51 19.10 -9.56
N VAL A 946 5.22 18.98 -9.25
CA VAL A 946 4.13 18.88 -10.24
C VAL A 946 3.59 20.27 -10.57
N THR A 947 3.21 21.09 -9.58
CA THR A 947 2.83 22.50 -9.75
C THR A 947 3.84 23.26 -10.63
N LYS A 948 5.14 23.11 -10.35
CA LYS A 948 6.25 23.75 -11.11
C LYS A 948 6.35 23.35 -12.58
N ARG A 949 5.49 22.48 -13.10
CA ARG A 949 5.38 22.17 -14.53
C ARG A 949 4.59 23.26 -15.30
N ILE A 950 3.64 23.94 -14.64
CA ILE A 950 2.78 24.98 -15.25
C ILE A 950 2.90 26.35 -14.57
N HIS A 951 3.22 26.39 -13.28
CA HIS A 951 3.22 27.59 -12.42
C HIS A 951 3.82 28.86 -13.08
N GLY A 952 5.05 28.77 -13.59
CA GLY A 952 5.76 29.90 -14.22
C GLY A 952 5.24 30.36 -15.60
N TYR A 953 4.11 29.84 -16.07
CA TYR A 953 3.46 30.26 -17.32
C TYR A 953 2.17 31.07 -17.10
N ALA A 954 1.94 31.58 -15.88
CA ALA A 954 0.78 32.40 -15.57
C ALA A 954 0.66 33.66 -16.45
N ARG A 955 1.77 34.38 -16.65
CA ARG A 955 1.85 35.56 -17.53
C ARG A 955 1.56 35.21 -19.00
N LEU A 956 2.14 34.12 -19.50
CA LEU A 956 1.87 33.57 -20.83
C LEU A 956 0.39 33.20 -21.02
N PHE A 957 -0.25 32.59 -20.00
CA PHE A 957 -1.66 32.24 -20.05
C PHE A 957 -2.55 33.48 -20.22
N ILE A 958 -2.21 34.56 -19.53
CA ILE A 958 -2.90 35.86 -19.65
C ILE A 958 -2.66 36.46 -21.04
N ALA A 959 -1.40 36.54 -21.51
CA ALA A 959 -1.05 37.03 -22.83
C ALA A 959 -1.81 36.29 -23.95
N GLU A 960 -1.90 34.96 -23.86
CA GLU A 960 -2.68 34.16 -24.82
C GLU A 960 -4.18 34.30 -24.68
N ALA A 961 -4.72 34.51 -23.47
CA ALA A 961 -6.12 34.83 -23.30
C ALA A 961 -6.46 36.14 -24.04
N PHE A 962 -5.63 37.18 -23.92
CA PHE A 962 -5.79 38.41 -24.70
C PHE A 962 -5.62 38.20 -26.21
N ALA A 963 -4.55 37.53 -26.65
CA ALA A 963 -4.28 37.26 -28.07
C ALA A 963 -5.37 36.40 -28.75
N LYS A 964 -6.11 35.57 -28.00
CA LYS A 964 -7.25 34.76 -28.47
C LYS A 964 -8.61 35.45 -28.30
N GLY A 965 -8.67 36.71 -27.86
CA GLY A 965 -9.93 37.44 -27.65
C GLY A 965 -10.77 36.91 -26.48
N LEU A 966 -10.10 36.40 -25.43
CA LEU A 966 -10.67 35.83 -24.21
C LEU A 966 -10.28 36.61 -22.94
N GLY A 967 -9.53 37.71 -23.08
CA GLY A 967 -9.03 38.53 -21.96
C GLY A 967 -10.15 39.12 -21.11
N ASP A 968 -11.31 39.39 -21.71
CA ASP A 968 -12.57 39.82 -21.08
C ASP A 968 -13.27 38.71 -20.26
N LYS A 969 -12.80 37.46 -20.34
CA LYS A 969 -13.41 36.30 -19.68
C LYS A 969 -12.65 35.87 -18.43
N LEU A 970 -11.40 36.29 -18.23
CA LEU A 970 -10.63 35.89 -17.05
C LEU A 970 -11.23 36.55 -15.80
N GLN A 971 -11.42 35.81 -14.71
CA GLN A 971 -12.07 36.34 -13.52
C GLN A 971 -11.42 35.83 -12.24
N VAL A 972 -11.64 34.58 -11.83
CA VAL A 972 -10.83 34.00 -10.74
C VAL A 972 -9.71 33.20 -11.37
N PHE A 973 -8.45 33.54 -11.06
CA PHE A 973 -7.27 32.84 -11.53
C PHE A 973 -6.49 32.33 -10.32
N SER A 974 -6.43 31.02 -10.14
CA SER A 974 -5.91 30.40 -8.91
C SER A 974 -4.66 29.57 -9.15
N THR A 975 -3.76 29.50 -8.18
CA THR A 975 -2.51 28.73 -8.26
C THR A 975 -2.18 28.01 -6.94
N ASP A 976 -1.41 26.94 -7.03
CA ASP A 976 -0.65 26.41 -5.90
C ASP A 976 0.62 27.27 -5.71
N PHE A 977 1.06 27.42 -4.46
CA PHE A 977 2.26 28.15 -4.01
C PHE A 977 2.36 29.57 -4.57
N ILE A 978 1.33 30.40 -4.38
CA ILE A 978 1.25 31.75 -4.97
C ILE A 978 2.49 32.63 -4.68
N ASP A 979 2.88 33.43 -5.66
CA ASP A 979 3.96 34.41 -5.57
C ASP A 979 3.51 35.82 -5.97
N GLY A 980 4.41 36.79 -5.81
CA GLY A 980 4.14 38.19 -6.09
C GLY A 980 3.90 38.50 -7.57
N ASP A 981 4.55 37.81 -8.52
CA ASP A 981 4.38 38.10 -9.95
C ASP A 981 3.03 37.56 -10.47
N PHE A 982 2.56 36.43 -9.94
CA PHE A 982 1.20 35.95 -10.19
C PHE A 982 0.14 36.98 -9.74
N VAL A 983 0.34 37.59 -8.57
CA VAL A 983 -0.54 38.67 -8.07
C VAL A 983 -0.42 39.91 -8.94
N ASP A 984 0.80 40.35 -9.25
CA ASP A 984 1.08 41.53 -10.09
C ASP A 984 0.40 41.42 -11.47
N ALA A 985 0.43 40.23 -12.08
CA ALA A 985 -0.24 39.98 -13.35
C ALA A 985 -1.77 40.11 -13.26
N CYS A 986 -2.37 39.60 -12.17
CA CYS A 986 -3.83 39.74 -11.93
C CYS A 986 -4.23 41.18 -11.62
N ALA A 987 -3.45 41.89 -10.80
CA ALA A 987 -3.65 43.31 -10.51
C ALA A 987 -3.46 44.17 -11.77
N GLY A 988 -2.48 43.86 -12.62
CA GLY A 988 -2.22 44.53 -13.89
C GLY A 988 -3.38 44.44 -14.87
N VAL A 989 -3.94 43.25 -15.10
CA VAL A 989 -5.15 43.09 -15.92
C VAL A 989 -6.35 43.82 -15.31
N THR A 990 -6.49 43.78 -13.98
CA THR A 990 -7.57 44.52 -13.29
C THR A 990 -7.42 46.03 -13.50
N LYS A 991 -6.20 46.57 -13.38
CA LYS A 991 -5.92 47.97 -13.66
C LYS A 991 -6.23 48.34 -15.11
N ALA A 992 -5.78 47.54 -16.07
CA ALA A 992 -6.05 47.80 -17.49
C ALA A 992 -7.56 47.82 -17.80
N ARG A 993 -8.37 46.99 -17.13
CA ARG A 993 -9.84 47.02 -17.22
C ARG A 993 -10.51 48.23 -16.55
N VAL A 994 -9.88 48.83 -15.56
CA VAL A 994 -10.34 50.10 -14.93
C VAL A 994 -9.95 51.30 -15.79
N ASP A 995 -8.73 51.29 -16.34
CA ASP A 995 -8.19 52.33 -17.21
C ASP A 995 -8.76 52.29 -18.65
N GLY A 996 -9.53 51.25 -19.01
CA GLY A 996 -10.13 51.10 -20.35
C GLY A 996 -9.13 50.67 -21.44
N THR A 997 -8.05 49.99 -21.07
CA THR A 997 -6.94 49.59 -21.96
C THR A 997 -6.79 48.08 -22.16
N ALA A 998 -7.69 47.27 -21.56
CA ALA A 998 -7.74 45.80 -21.66
C ALA A 998 -8.69 45.30 -22.76
#